data_AF-A0A2K2DTK3-F1
#
_entry.id   AF-A0A2K2DTK3-F1
#
_cell.length_a   1.000
_cell.length_b   1.000
_cell.length_c   1.000
_cell.angle_alpha   90.00
_cell.angle_beta   90.00
_cell.angle_gamma   90.00
#
_symmetry.space_group_name_H-M   'P 1'
#
loop_
_entity.id
_entity.type
_entity.pdbx_description
1 polymer ?
#
loop_
_entity_poly.entity_id
_entity_poly.type
_entity_poly.pdbx_seq_one_letter_code
_entity_poly.pdbx_strand_id
1 'polypeptide(L)'
;MNNGPDLSRHEHPLRLSVPPSPCVVRPARELPPPSSCTHKFLGEMDADAGGSSAITPDAGAETREVTGKNVVVILVGPPGSGKSTFAEAVLAGANTGRPWARVCQDTIGKGKAGTKIQCLKAAADALKEGKSVLIDRCNLDREQRADFLKLGSTVQADVHAVFLDLPTKVCISRSVSRTGHEGNLQGGMAAMVVNRMLKKLETPLLTEGFSRIMFCKDDDDIKQAVDMYCALGPSHSLASGVFGQKSKGPVQSGITKFFKKADTSSVEKSSGTKLTSSERKPGQKNPLSKQENLEAGGTCSMEVEKKLNNMNGNEERSKQIVPADINSSTLAFPSISTADFQFDLERASDIIVDAATEFVQKHDNMRLVLVDLSQKSRILSLVKDKAAKKSIDSSRFFTFVGDITQLHSKGGLQCNAIANAANWRLKPGGGGVNAAIFNAAGEGLQHATKECADTLRPGSSVTVPLPSTSPLRQREGVTHVIHVLGPNMNPMRPDCLKNDYTQGCKILHDAYNSLFENFASIFQSYTGKQNDETSSKKSASRVISPTDSKMKREDSHDSERTKKCKLPPPILTSRQHQERKGTSTLNYHDNTMVPSDAPSQAREEGSKRNGAVTNKSWGSWAQALYEVAMHPEKYKNSNSILEVSDELVVLKDLYPKAKKHVLVISRTDGLDSLADVNKEHLSLLRSMHSVGVKWAQKFVEEDASLIFRLGYHSQSCLSWLLQVPSMRQLHLHVISQDFNSPGLKNKKHWNSFTSVFFLDSLDVMEEIDQHGSAAISSDEKLLAMELRCHRCRSAHPNIPKLKSHISSCKSSFPAHLLKKDKLLSASTFSMDCT
;
A
#
# COMPACT_ATOMS: atom_id res chain seq x y z
N MET A 1 39.43 5.07 -75.66
CA MET A 1 39.05 6.49 -75.66
C MET A 1 39.10 7.02 -74.23
N ASN A 2 39.48 8.29 -74.08
CA ASN A 2 39.49 9.19 -72.91
C ASN A 2 38.84 8.68 -71.61
N ASN A 3 39.54 8.65 -70.45
CA ASN A 3 40.19 9.74 -69.68
C ASN A 3 39.23 10.50 -68.75
N GLY A 4 39.47 10.38 -67.44
CA GLY A 4 38.86 11.15 -66.34
C GLY A 4 39.55 10.75 -65.02
N PRO A 5 39.99 11.68 -64.13
CA PRO A 5 41.30 11.47 -63.48
C PRO A 5 41.29 11.29 -61.94
N ASP A 6 42.42 10.74 -61.47
CA ASP A 6 42.93 10.83 -60.10
C ASP A 6 43.36 12.26 -59.73
N LEU A 7 43.35 12.60 -58.44
CA LEU A 7 44.11 13.73 -57.89
C LEU A 7 44.43 13.51 -56.40
N SER A 8 45.73 13.47 -56.09
CA SER A 8 46.28 13.11 -54.78
C SER A 8 47.02 14.27 -54.08
N ARG A 9 47.11 14.18 -52.74
CA ARG A 9 48.09 14.78 -51.80
C ARG A 9 47.74 14.24 -50.38
N HIS A 10 48.62 13.54 -49.66
CA HIS A 10 49.81 14.04 -48.94
C HIS A 10 49.46 15.21 -47.99
N GLU A 11 49.75 15.19 -46.67
CA GLU A 11 50.98 14.70 -46.02
C GLU A 11 50.83 13.98 -44.66
N HIS A 12 51.86 13.17 -44.36
CA HIS A 12 52.37 12.72 -43.07
C HIS A 12 53.92 12.77 -43.19
N PRO A 13 54.74 12.73 -42.11
CA PRO A 13 54.43 12.53 -40.68
C PRO A 13 55.09 13.59 -39.74
N LEU A 14 55.06 13.35 -38.43
CA LEU A 14 56.29 13.38 -37.60
C LEU A 14 56.09 12.61 -36.27
N ARG A 15 57.19 12.06 -35.71
CA ARG A 15 57.24 11.30 -34.43
C ARG A 15 58.13 12.03 -33.42
N LEU A 16 57.92 11.77 -32.13
CA LEU A 16 58.88 11.71 -30.99
C LEU A 16 58.02 11.27 -29.76
N SER A 17 58.07 10.07 -29.15
CA SER A 17 59.12 9.20 -28.59
C SER A 17 59.67 9.62 -27.20
N VAL A 18 58.96 9.21 -26.13
CA VAL A 18 59.40 8.24 -25.07
C VAL A 18 60.93 8.14 -24.87
N PRO A 19 61.51 8.28 -23.64
CA PRO A 19 61.51 7.18 -22.63
C PRO A 19 61.55 7.66 -21.13
N PRO A 20 62.15 6.98 -20.09
CA PRO A 20 61.40 6.69 -18.84
C PRO A 20 62.12 6.97 -17.49
N SER A 21 61.44 6.64 -16.37
CA SER A 21 61.91 6.21 -15.01
C SER A 21 63.18 6.80 -14.34
N PRO A 22 63.18 6.93 -12.99
CA PRO A 22 63.90 5.93 -12.18
C PRO A 22 63.25 5.55 -10.83
N CYS A 23 63.88 4.62 -10.10
CA CYS A 23 63.38 3.99 -8.85
C CYS A 23 64.24 4.32 -7.61
N VAL A 24 63.63 4.26 -6.41
CA VAL A 24 64.31 4.06 -5.10
C VAL A 24 63.39 3.15 -4.24
N VAL A 25 63.59 1.83 -4.20
CA VAL A 25 64.27 1.00 -3.16
C VAL A 25 63.41 0.67 -1.91
N ARG A 26 63.50 -0.58 -1.42
CA ARG A 26 62.80 -1.17 -0.24
C ARG A 26 63.76 -1.28 0.99
N PRO A 27 63.30 -1.64 2.22
CA PRO A 27 62.96 -3.02 2.63
C PRO A 27 61.53 -3.14 3.24
N ALA A 28 60.83 -4.28 3.37
CA ALA A 28 61.11 -5.73 3.35
C ALA A 28 61.33 -6.42 4.72
N ARG A 29 60.26 -7.01 5.26
CA ARG A 29 60.13 -8.20 6.14
C ARG A 29 58.64 -8.53 6.27
N GLU A 30 58.13 -9.74 6.49
CA GLU A 30 58.48 -11.15 6.25
C GLU A 30 57.28 -11.93 6.84
N LEU A 31 56.79 -12.98 6.17
CA LEU A 31 55.69 -13.85 6.66
C LEU A 31 56.15 -15.31 6.64
N PRO A 32 55.88 -16.12 7.69
CA PRO A 32 56.07 -17.56 7.66
C PRO A 32 54.85 -18.31 7.07
N PRO A 33 55.03 -19.52 6.50
CA PRO A 33 53.99 -20.32 5.85
C PRO A 33 53.28 -21.35 6.79
N PRO A 34 52.23 -22.08 6.32
CA PRO A 34 51.34 -22.86 7.19
C PRO A 34 51.49 -24.40 7.13
N SER A 35 51.01 -25.06 8.19
CA SER A 35 50.67 -26.49 8.32
C SER A 35 49.76 -26.68 9.55
N SER A 36 48.93 -27.70 9.72
CA SER A 36 48.22 -28.64 8.83
C SER A 36 47.12 -29.33 9.67
N CYS A 37 46.10 -29.93 9.06
CA CYS A 37 44.99 -30.58 9.79
C CYS A 37 45.44 -31.79 10.63
N THR A 38 44.72 -32.13 11.73
CA THR A 38 43.88 -33.37 11.81
C THR A 38 43.10 -33.55 13.15
N HIS A 39 41.88 -34.09 13.04
CA HIS A 39 41.15 -35.05 13.91
C HIS A 39 40.89 -34.87 15.44
N LYS A 40 39.58 -34.72 15.75
CA LYS A 40 38.71 -35.57 16.62
C LYS A 40 39.14 -36.01 18.06
N PHE A 41 38.37 -35.50 19.04
CA PHE A 41 37.51 -36.20 20.03
C PHE A 41 38.02 -37.28 21.02
N LEU A 42 37.41 -37.22 22.22
CA LEU A 42 37.25 -38.22 23.31
C LEU A 42 38.42 -38.46 24.29
N GLY A 43 38.06 -38.65 25.57
CA GLY A 43 38.95 -38.96 26.70
C GLY A 43 38.51 -38.29 28.01
N GLU A 44 37.78 -39.01 28.87
CA GLU A 44 37.43 -38.60 30.24
C GLU A 44 38.51 -39.03 31.25
N MET A 45 38.50 -38.43 32.47
CA MET A 45 38.69 -39.14 33.75
C MET A 45 38.46 -38.20 34.95
N ASP A 46 37.69 -38.66 35.95
CA ASP A 46 37.43 -37.99 37.23
C ASP A 46 38.53 -38.26 38.29
N ALA A 47 38.55 -37.47 39.38
CA ALA A 47 38.45 -38.02 40.75
C ALA A 47 38.37 -36.97 41.89
N ASP A 48 37.58 -37.33 42.91
CA ASP A 48 37.66 -37.04 44.36
C ASP A 48 37.52 -35.64 45.00
N ALA A 49 36.31 -35.42 45.54
CA ALA A 49 35.98 -35.44 46.98
C ALA A 49 36.73 -34.59 48.04
N GLY A 50 35.94 -34.08 49.01
CA GLY A 50 36.40 -33.72 50.36
C GLY A 50 36.04 -32.29 50.80
N GLY A 51 35.37 -32.13 51.94
CA GLY A 51 35.15 -30.82 52.56
C GLY A 51 34.53 -30.89 53.95
N SER A 52 34.70 -29.83 54.76
CA SER A 52 33.84 -29.53 55.92
C SER A 52 34.07 -28.09 56.43
N SER A 53 33.10 -27.60 57.20
CA SER A 53 32.91 -26.27 57.81
C SER A 53 34.07 -25.69 58.64
N ALA A 54 34.17 -24.35 58.72
CA ALA A 54 33.83 -23.61 59.97
C ALA A 54 33.86 -22.06 59.86
N ILE A 55 32.70 -21.43 60.13
CA ILE A 55 32.50 -20.17 60.91
C ILE A 55 32.95 -18.81 60.29
N THR A 56 32.31 -17.73 60.77
CA THR A 56 32.22 -16.34 60.26
C THR A 56 32.91 -15.34 61.24
N PRO A 57 32.86 -13.97 61.12
CA PRO A 57 32.14 -13.11 60.17
C PRO A 57 32.82 -11.80 59.65
N ASP A 58 32.08 -11.11 58.76
CA ASP A 58 31.92 -9.64 58.60
C ASP A 58 32.82 -8.79 57.66
N ALA A 59 32.16 -7.75 57.13
CA ALA A 59 32.62 -6.48 56.53
C ALA A 59 33.87 -6.44 55.62
N GLY A 60 33.65 -6.51 54.30
CA GLY A 60 34.63 -6.10 53.28
C GLY A 60 33.94 -5.73 51.96
N ALA A 61 33.80 -4.43 51.68
CA ALA A 61 32.95 -3.92 50.60
C ALA A 61 33.39 -4.39 49.20
N GLU A 62 32.55 -5.20 48.54
CA GLU A 62 32.70 -5.47 47.10
C GLU A 62 32.52 -4.18 46.29
N THR A 63 33.59 -3.75 45.63
CA THR A 63 33.54 -2.73 44.60
C THR A 63 32.75 -3.25 43.41
N ARG A 64 31.44 -2.96 43.36
CA ARG A 64 30.64 -3.13 42.15
C ARG A 64 31.30 -2.37 41.01
N GLU A 65 31.88 -3.09 40.06
CA GLU A 65 32.23 -2.50 38.77
C GLU A 65 30.94 -1.92 38.16
N VAL A 66 30.89 -0.60 38.03
CA VAL A 66 29.74 0.09 37.45
C VAL A 66 29.81 -0.14 35.94
N THR A 67 29.22 -1.25 35.50
CA THR A 67 29.10 -1.63 34.09
C THR A 67 28.41 -0.50 33.33
N GLY A 68 29.23 0.23 32.58
CA GLY A 68 28.84 1.50 31.98
C GLY A 68 27.69 1.32 31.00
N LYS A 69 26.64 2.13 31.14
CA LYS A 69 25.50 2.06 30.23
C LYS A 69 25.94 2.33 28.80
N ASN A 70 25.57 1.43 27.90
CA ASN A 70 25.68 1.64 26.47
C ASN A 70 24.73 2.75 26.01
N VAL A 71 25.13 3.49 24.98
CA VAL A 71 24.37 4.61 24.43
C VAL A 71 24.04 4.35 22.96
N VAL A 72 22.79 4.58 22.57
CA VAL A 72 22.35 4.51 21.16
C VAL A 72 22.02 5.93 20.69
N VAL A 73 22.82 6.47 19.79
CA VAL A 73 22.61 7.83 19.25
C VAL A 73 21.98 7.71 17.85
N ILE A 74 20.73 8.15 17.73
CA ILE A 74 20.01 8.22 16.47
C ILE A 74 20.27 9.59 15.82
N LEU A 75 21.00 9.59 14.71
CA LEU A 75 21.25 10.81 13.93
C LEU A 75 20.03 11.10 13.05
N VAL A 76 19.46 12.30 13.13
CA VAL A 76 18.23 12.68 12.42
C VAL A 76 18.50 13.95 11.61
N GLY A 77 18.12 13.95 10.32
CA GLY A 77 18.28 15.11 9.45
C GLY A 77 18.37 14.76 7.97
N PRO A 78 18.22 15.74 7.06
CA PRO A 78 18.25 15.52 5.61
C PRO A 78 19.65 15.13 5.09
N PRO A 79 19.79 14.71 3.82
CA PRO A 79 21.10 14.62 3.18
C PRO A 79 21.85 15.95 3.23
N GLY A 80 23.17 15.90 3.38
CA GLY A 80 24.02 17.10 3.53
C GLY A 80 24.02 17.76 4.91
N SER A 81 23.17 17.31 5.86
CA SER A 81 23.09 17.89 7.21
C SER A 81 24.30 17.61 8.12
N GLY A 82 25.23 16.76 7.69
CA GLY A 82 26.46 16.44 8.45
C GLY A 82 26.50 15.08 9.15
N LYS A 83 25.41 14.29 9.19
CA LYS A 83 25.33 13.02 9.96
C LYS A 83 26.57 12.11 9.89
N SER A 84 26.98 11.72 8.68
CA SER A 84 28.14 10.83 8.49
C SER A 84 29.45 11.50 8.95
N THR A 85 29.60 12.80 8.74
CA THR A 85 30.76 13.58 9.24
C THR A 85 30.77 13.64 10.77
N PHE A 86 29.62 13.80 11.41
CA PHE A 86 29.46 13.69 12.87
C PHE A 86 29.81 12.28 13.35
N ALA A 87 29.36 11.23 12.66
CA ALA A 87 29.63 9.85 13.03
C ALA A 87 31.12 9.50 12.96
N GLU A 88 31.79 9.81 11.83
CA GLU A 88 33.24 9.60 11.69
C GLU A 88 34.03 10.44 12.70
N ALA A 89 33.62 11.68 12.99
CA ALA A 89 34.31 12.52 13.97
C ALA A 89 34.20 11.97 15.41
N VAL A 90 33.04 11.41 15.79
CA VAL A 90 32.88 10.74 17.10
C VAL A 90 33.65 9.41 17.16
N LEU A 91 33.70 8.64 16.07
CA LEU A 91 34.52 7.42 16.02
C LEU A 91 36.02 7.71 16.10
N ALA A 92 36.50 8.75 15.42
CA ALA A 92 37.92 9.14 15.40
C ALA A 92 38.37 9.92 16.65
N GLY A 93 37.46 10.65 17.30
CA GLY A 93 37.76 11.51 18.47
C GLY A 93 37.48 10.88 19.83
N ALA A 94 37.16 9.59 19.90
CA ALA A 94 36.76 8.87 21.12
C ALA A 94 37.92 8.62 22.13
N ASN A 95 38.60 9.69 22.53
CA ASN A 95 39.80 9.69 23.37
C ASN A 95 39.55 9.22 24.83
N THR A 96 38.30 8.97 25.21
CA THR A 96 37.88 8.63 26.59
C THR A 96 37.61 7.14 26.82
N GLY A 97 37.95 6.28 25.85
CA GLY A 97 37.92 4.82 26.02
C GLY A 97 36.55 4.15 25.88
N ARG A 98 35.47 4.89 25.62
CA ARG A 98 34.17 4.31 25.22
C ARG A 98 34.27 3.81 23.76
N PRO A 99 34.09 2.51 23.48
CA PRO A 99 34.12 2.02 22.10
C PRO A 99 32.81 2.34 21.37
N TRP A 100 32.93 2.83 20.13
CA TRP A 100 31.80 3.23 19.28
C TRP A 100 31.71 2.40 18.00
N ALA A 101 30.48 2.21 17.50
CA ALA A 101 30.20 1.57 16.21
C ALA A 101 29.23 2.41 15.36
N ARG A 102 29.62 2.74 14.11
CA ARG A 102 28.75 3.40 13.11
C ARG A 102 27.93 2.35 12.37
N VAL A 103 26.61 2.43 12.46
CA VAL A 103 25.66 1.58 11.71
C VAL A 103 24.97 2.44 10.66
N CYS A 104 25.39 2.29 9.40
CA CYS A 104 24.82 2.99 8.24
C CYS A 104 24.19 1.98 7.27
N GLN A 105 22.94 2.22 6.84
CA GLN A 105 22.27 1.33 5.87
C GLN A 105 22.97 1.33 4.51
N ASP A 106 23.55 2.47 4.12
CA ASP A 106 24.13 2.65 2.78
C ASP A 106 25.45 1.87 2.63
N THR A 107 26.14 1.53 3.74
CA THR A 107 27.41 0.78 3.75
C THR A 107 27.28 -0.69 4.15
N ILE A 108 26.31 -1.04 5.02
CA ILE A 108 26.23 -2.37 5.67
C ILE A 108 26.13 -3.57 4.70
N GLY A 109 25.68 -3.35 3.47
CA GLY A 109 25.59 -4.38 2.43
C GLY A 109 26.87 -4.58 1.60
N LYS A 110 28.05 -4.19 2.12
CA LYS A 110 29.37 -4.34 1.47
C LYS A 110 29.41 -3.78 0.04
N GLY A 111 29.11 -2.48 -0.10
CA GLY A 111 29.06 -1.78 -1.40
C GLY A 111 27.67 -1.74 -2.05
N LYS A 112 26.63 -2.16 -1.33
CA LYS A 112 25.21 -1.94 -1.67
C LYS A 112 24.45 -1.53 -0.41
N ALA A 113 23.38 -0.76 -0.56
CA ALA A 113 22.49 -0.43 0.56
C ALA A 113 21.81 -1.70 1.10
N GLY A 114 21.93 -1.93 2.41
CA GLY A 114 21.34 -3.09 3.11
C GLY A 114 19.88 -2.89 3.49
N THR A 115 19.38 -3.68 4.46
CA THR A 115 17.99 -3.61 4.95
C THR A 115 17.87 -3.00 6.35
N LYS A 116 16.67 -2.56 6.76
CA LYS A 116 16.40 -2.10 8.15
C LYS A 116 16.72 -3.21 9.16
N ILE A 117 16.42 -4.47 8.81
CA ILE A 117 16.68 -5.66 9.65
C ILE A 117 18.19 -5.86 9.84
N GLN A 118 19.00 -5.72 8.79
CA GLN A 118 20.46 -5.80 8.91
C GLN A 118 21.01 -4.70 9.84
N CYS A 119 20.49 -3.47 9.74
CA CYS A 119 20.90 -2.36 10.61
C CYS A 119 20.52 -2.62 12.08
N LEU A 120 19.30 -3.10 12.34
CA LEU A 120 18.84 -3.47 13.69
C LEU A 120 19.68 -4.61 14.26
N LYS A 121 20.03 -5.63 13.46
CA LYS A 121 20.92 -6.71 13.89
C LYS A 121 22.32 -6.19 14.22
N ALA A 122 22.97 -5.43 13.33
CA ALA A 122 24.32 -4.92 13.58
C ALA A 122 24.39 -3.98 14.79
N ALA A 123 23.36 -3.16 15.01
CA ALA A 123 23.24 -2.37 16.23
C ALA A 123 23.08 -3.25 17.48
N ALA A 124 22.22 -4.27 17.43
CA ALA A 124 22.01 -5.19 18.54
C ALA A 124 23.26 -6.01 18.88
N ASP A 125 24.02 -6.45 17.88
CA ASP A 125 25.23 -7.25 18.06
C ASP A 125 26.38 -6.36 18.60
N ALA A 126 26.56 -5.14 18.08
CA ALA A 126 27.52 -4.17 18.63
C ALA A 126 27.22 -3.79 20.10
N LEU A 127 25.93 -3.68 20.48
CA LEU A 127 25.52 -3.40 21.86
C LEU A 127 25.83 -4.58 22.82
N LYS A 128 25.79 -5.83 22.33
CA LYS A 128 26.26 -7.02 23.08
C LYS A 128 27.78 -7.05 23.22
N GLU A 129 28.51 -6.57 22.21
CA GLU A 129 29.97 -6.39 22.24
C GLU A 129 30.44 -5.23 23.14
N GLY A 130 29.55 -4.62 23.94
CA GLY A 130 29.88 -3.51 24.85
C GLY A 130 30.11 -2.17 24.14
N LYS A 131 29.68 -2.03 22.88
CA LYS A 131 29.91 -0.82 22.07
C LYS A 131 28.68 0.07 22.08
N SER A 132 28.91 1.37 22.23
CA SER A 132 27.88 2.38 21.99
C SER A 132 27.70 2.62 20.48
N VAL A 133 26.49 2.92 20.02
CA VAL A 133 26.13 2.82 18.59
C VAL A 133 25.62 4.13 18.04
N LEU A 134 26.15 4.53 16.88
CA LEU A 134 25.67 5.67 16.08
C LEU A 134 24.85 5.17 14.88
N ILE A 135 23.56 5.49 14.84
CA ILE A 135 22.67 5.11 13.71
C ILE A 135 22.71 6.21 12.64
N ASP A 136 23.59 6.05 11.64
CA ASP A 136 23.74 6.98 10.52
C ASP A 136 22.82 6.59 9.35
N ARG A 137 21.56 7.01 9.46
CA ARG A 137 20.57 7.01 8.38
C ARG A 137 19.76 8.30 8.51
N CYS A 138 19.04 8.75 7.48
CA CYS A 138 18.31 10.02 7.57
C CYS A 138 17.17 10.05 8.62
N ASN A 139 16.65 8.88 9.06
CA ASN A 139 15.78 8.70 10.23
C ASN A 139 14.61 9.72 10.33
N LEU A 140 14.04 10.03 9.16
CA LEU A 140 13.28 11.27 8.93
C LEU A 140 11.96 11.29 9.72
N ASP A 141 11.24 10.17 9.72
CA ASP A 141 9.93 10.00 10.34
C ASP A 141 10.00 9.10 11.59
N ARG A 142 8.98 9.19 12.45
CA ARG A 142 8.85 8.44 13.71
C ARG A 142 8.85 6.92 13.47
N GLU A 143 8.28 6.44 12.37
CA GLU A 143 8.24 5.02 12.01
C GLU A 143 9.64 4.44 11.70
N GLN A 144 10.53 5.22 11.06
CA GLN A 144 11.93 4.83 10.90
C GLN A 144 12.62 4.67 12.26
N ARG A 145 12.41 5.62 13.19
CA ARG A 145 13.06 5.67 14.51
C ARG A 145 12.55 4.60 15.49
N ALA A 146 11.26 4.28 15.45
CA ALA A 146 10.57 3.45 16.43
C ALA A 146 11.22 2.08 16.74
N ASP A 147 11.82 1.41 15.75
CA ASP A 147 12.45 0.10 15.99
C ASP A 147 13.84 0.18 16.62
N PHE A 148 14.57 1.27 16.39
CA PHE A 148 15.85 1.53 17.08
C PHE A 148 15.62 1.97 18.54
N LEU A 149 14.52 2.69 18.81
CA LEU A 149 14.07 3.02 20.16
C LEU A 149 13.74 1.74 20.97
N LYS A 150 12.95 0.82 20.40
CA LYS A 150 12.67 -0.51 21.00
C LYS A 150 13.95 -1.30 21.31
N LEU A 151 14.93 -1.26 20.42
CA LEU A 151 16.21 -1.95 20.61
C LEU A 151 16.93 -1.42 21.87
N GLY A 152 17.02 -0.10 22.04
CA GLY A 152 17.62 0.50 23.23
C GLY A 152 16.92 0.08 24.53
N SER A 153 15.58 0.11 24.55
CA SER A 153 14.79 -0.40 25.68
C SER A 153 15.05 -1.89 25.99
N THR A 154 15.32 -2.70 24.96
CA THR A 154 15.54 -4.15 25.10
C THR A 154 16.92 -4.47 25.70
N VAL A 155 17.93 -3.62 25.48
CA VAL A 155 19.30 -3.81 25.99
C VAL A 155 19.69 -2.85 27.11
N GLN A 156 18.71 -2.16 27.72
CA GLN A 156 18.89 -1.16 28.79
C GLN A 156 19.87 -0.01 28.44
N ALA A 157 19.98 0.33 27.15
CA ALA A 157 20.84 1.42 26.67
C ALA A 157 20.10 2.76 26.67
N ASP A 158 20.80 3.84 27.05
CA ASP A 158 20.25 5.20 26.99
C ASP A 158 20.14 5.64 25.51
N VAL A 159 18.93 6.01 25.04
CA VAL A 159 18.68 6.34 23.62
C VAL A 159 18.61 7.85 23.40
N HIS A 160 19.56 8.38 22.65
CA HIS A 160 19.68 9.81 22.35
C HIS A 160 19.30 10.12 20.89
N ALA A 161 18.81 11.31 20.63
CA ALA A 161 18.69 11.87 19.28
C ALA A 161 19.64 13.06 19.09
N VAL A 162 20.27 13.13 17.91
CA VAL A 162 20.97 14.33 17.44
C VAL A 162 20.25 14.82 16.17
N PHE A 163 19.54 15.94 16.31
CA PHE A 163 18.71 16.53 15.26
C PHE A 163 19.47 17.66 14.56
N LEU A 164 19.90 17.38 13.34
CA LEU A 164 20.72 18.28 12.50
C LEU A 164 19.80 19.16 11.63
N ASP A 165 19.22 20.18 12.25
CA ASP A 165 18.24 21.14 11.70
C ASP A 165 18.92 22.27 10.90
N LEU A 166 19.93 21.91 10.10
CA LEU A 166 20.73 22.89 9.35
C LEU A 166 19.93 23.47 8.17
N PRO A 167 20.02 24.80 7.91
CA PRO A 167 19.23 25.45 6.87
C PRO A 167 19.28 24.75 5.51
N THR A 168 18.13 24.57 4.87
CA THR A 168 17.97 23.85 3.59
C THR A 168 19.00 24.24 2.53
N LYS A 169 19.37 25.52 2.42
CA LYS A 169 20.39 26.01 1.48
C LYS A 169 21.77 25.39 1.74
N VAL A 170 22.16 25.25 3.01
CA VAL A 170 23.44 24.63 3.44
C VAL A 170 23.41 23.13 3.14
N CYS A 171 22.33 22.43 3.52
CA CYS A 171 22.16 21.01 3.23
C CYS A 171 22.18 20.70 1.73
N ILE A 172 21.56 21.54 0.90
CA ILE A 172 21.62 21.43 -0.57
C ILE A 172 23.03 21.69 -1.08
N SER A 173 23.66 22.81 -0.70
CA SER A 173 25.03 23.16 -1.12
C SER A 173 26.00 22.01 -0.84
N ARG A 174 26.01 21.49 0.39
CA ARG A 174 26.83 20.34 0.82
C ARG A 174 26.51 19.05 0.10
N SER A 175 25.28 18.85 -0.36
CA SER A 175 24.90 17.65 -1.12
C SER A 175 25.22 17.77 -2.62
N VAL A 176 25.34 19.00 -3.14
CA VAL A 176 25.73 19.25 -4.54
C VAL A 176 27.25 19.26 -4.69
N SER A 177 28.00 19.79 -3.71
CA SER A 177 29.46 19.89 -3.72
C SER A 177 30.20 18.61 -3.31
N ARG A 178 29.49 17.53 -2.96
CA ARG A 178 30.09 16.25 -2.53
C ARG A 178 30.51 15.40 -3.72
N THR A 179 31.80 15.13 -3.83
CA THR A 179 32.37 14.06 -4.66
C THR A 179 32.46 12.76 -3.85
N GLY A 180 31.90 11.66 -4.36
CA GLY A 180 32.25 10.31 -3.88
C GLY A 180 31.66 9.84 -2.53
N HIS A 181 30.49 10.30 -2.10
CA HIS A 181 29.84 9.75 -0.90
C HIS A 181 29.07 8.44 -1.17
N GLU A 182 29.06 7.55 -0.17
CA GLU A 182 28.44 6.20 -0.10
C GLU A 182 26.99 6.10 -0.65
N GLY A 183 26.25 7.21 -0.68
CA GLY A 183 24.85 7.27 -1.13
C GLY A 183 24.64 7.71 -2.58
N ASN A 184 25.71 7.91 -3.37
CA ASN A 184 25.67 8.32 -4.79
C ASN A 184 24.87 9.61 -5.11
N LEU A 185 24.60 10.46 -4.12
CA LEU A 185 23.94 11.75 -4.28
C LEU A 185 24.96 12.83 -4.67
N GLN A 186 25.02 13.16 -5.96
CA GLN A 186 25.89 14.20 -6.53
C GLN A 186 25.10 15.10 -7.50
N GLY A 187 25.58 16.33 -7.71
CA GLY A 187 25.04 17.27 -8.71
C GLY A 187 23.59 17.72 -8.47
N GLY A 188 22.94 18.27 -9.49
CA GLY A 188 21.63 18.94 -9.38
C GLY A 188 20.47 18.08 -8.85
N MET A 189 20.58 16.75 -8.92
CA MET A 189 19.61 15.82 -8.34
C MET A 189 19.56 15.90 -6.81
N ALA A 190 20.68 16.22 -6.17
CA ALA A 190 20.78 16.33 -4.72
C ALA A 190 19.80 17.38 -4.15
N ALA A 191 19.63 18.52 -4.82
CA ALA A 191 18.70 19.57 -4.42
C ALA A 191 17.24 19.08 -4.37
N MET A 192 16.83 18.23 -5.31
CA MET A 192 15.49 17.63 -5.30
C MET A 192 15.33 16.57 -4.20
N VAL A 193 16.37 15.78 -3.92
CA VAL A 193 16.31 14.73 -2.89
C VAL A 193 16.30 15.33 -1.49
N VAL A 194 17.11 16.35 -1.20
CA VAL A 194 17.07 17.10 0.06
C VAL A 194 15.68 17.70 0.29
N ASN A 195 15.12 18.42 -0.70
CA ASN A 195 13.77 18.98 -0.58
C ASN A 195 12.66 17.92 -0.48
N ARG A 196 12.84 16.72 -1.05
CA ARG A 196 11.89 15.60 -0.90
C ARG A 196 11.97 14.98 0.50
N MET A 197 13.18 14.83 1.06
CA MET A 197 13.40 14.26 2.38
C MET A 197 13.01 15.22 3.51
N LEU A 198 13.23 16.53 3.34
CA LEU A 198 12.73 17.56 4.26
C LEU A 198 11.20 17.53 4.44
N LYS A 199 10.43 17.18 3.40
CA LYS A 199 8.97 16.98 3.50
C LYS A 199 8.54 15.74 4.31
N LYS A 200 9.49 14.92 4.74
CA LYS A 200 9.30 13.79 5.66
C LYS A 200 10.03 13.97 6.99
N LEU A 201 10.68 15.12 7.22
CA LEU A 201 11.46 15.35 8.43
C LEU A 201 10.52 15.73 9.58
N GLU A 202 10.30 14.77 10.47
CA GLU A 202 9.58 14.95 11.73
C GLU A 202 10.59 15.17 12.85
N THR A 203 10.49 16.31 13.53
CA THR A 203 11.31 16.63 14.71
C THR A 203 11.18 15.53 15.78
N PRO A 204 12.29 15.00 16.34
CA PRO A 204 12.22 13.98 17.38
C PRO A 204 11.61 14.56 18.67
N LEU A 205 10.79 13.75 19.35
CA LEU A 205 10.13 14.11 20.62
C LEU A 205 10.51 13.13 21.73
N LEU A 206 10.61 13.59 22.98
CA LEU A 206 10.86 12.72 24.15
C LEU A 206 9.77 11.63 24.29
N THR A 207 8.54 11.92 23.85
CA THR A 207 7.41 10.98 23.78
C THR A 207 7.56 9.87 22.72
N GLU A 208 8.69 9.81 22.02
CA GLU A 208 9.11 8.63 21.24
C GLU A 208 9.88 7.60 22.07
N GLY A 209 10.40 7.97 23.24
CA GLY A 209 11.26 7.13 24.08
C GLY A 209 12.74 7.57 24.12
N PHE A 210 13.07 8.76 23.60
CA PHE A 210 14.40 9.35 23.75
C PHE A 210 14.61 9.86 25.18
N SER A 211 15.74 9.51 25.81
CA SER A 211 16.14 10.13 27.09
C SER A 211 16.68 11.55 26.86
N ARG A 212 17.47 11.77 25.79
CA ARG A 212 18.11 13.04 25.45
C ARG A 212 17.92 13.41 23.98
N ILE A 213 17.64 14.67 23.70
CA ILE A 213 17.54 15.21 22.33
C ILE A 213 18.42 16.46 22.22
N MET A 214 19.39 16.45 21.31
CA MET A 214 20.23 17.60 20.98
C MET A 214 19.82 18.19 19.63
N PHE A 215 19.43 19.47 19.62
CA PHE A 215 19.19 20.24 18.40
C PHE A 215 20.48 20.94 17.98
N CYS A 216 20.96 20.69 16.75
CA CYS A 216 22.07 21.43 16.15
C CYS A 216 21.55 22.18 14.92
N LYS A 217 21.81 23.49 14.82
CA LYS A 217 21.26 24.37 13.77
C LYS A 217 22.34 24.96 12.85
N ASP A 218 23.58 24.96 13.34
CA ASP A 218 24.78 25.44 12.67
C ASP A 218 25.95 24.47 12.97
N ASP A 219 27.14 24.74 12.42
CA ASP A 219 28.30 23.85 12.55
C ASP A 219 28.97 23.94 13.93
N ASP A 220 28.81 25.04 14.64
CA ASP A 220 29.32 25.19 16.01
C ASP A 220 28.47 24.38 16.99
N ASP A 221 27.14 24.34 16.84
CA ASP A 221 26.28 23.39 17.55
C ASP A 221 26.71 21.93 17.24
N ILE A 222 27.00 21.60 15.97
CA ILE A 222 27.48 20.25 15.57
C ILE A 222 28.80 19.92 16.27
N LYS A 223 29.77 20.83 16.25
CA LYS A 223 31.09 20.62 16.84
C LYS A 223 30.99 20.39 18.34
N GLN A 224 30.26 21.25 19.07
CA GLN A 224 30.02 21.08 20.50
C GLN A 224 29.35 19.74 20.82
N ALA A 225 28.45 19.26 19.96
CA ALA A 225 27.85 17.95 20.09
C ALA A 225 28.85 16.81 19.82
N VAL A 226 29.72 16.90 18.81
CA VAL A 226 30.81 15.94 18.58
C VAL A 226 31.73 15.87 19.80
N ASP A 227 32.26 17.02 20.24
CA ASP A 227 33.19 17.13 21.38
C ASP A 227 32.59 16.50 22.65
N MET A 228 31.28 16.69 22.88
CA MET A 228 30.52 16.10 23.99
C MET A 228 30.40 14.57 23.91
N TYR A 229 30.23 13.97 22.73
CA TYR A 229 30.18 12.51 22.57
C TYR A 229 31.57 11.86 22.54
N CYS A 230 32.59 12.57 22.05
CA CYS A 230 34.01 12.20 22.18
C CYS A 230 34.47 12.13 23.65
N ALA A 231 34.01 13.08 24.47
CA ALA A 231 34.30 13.15 25.90
C ALA A 231 33.49 12.16 26.77
N LEU A 232 32.61 11.35 26.18
CA LEU A 232 31.69 10.49 26.93
C LEU A 232 32.32 9.15 27.34
N GLY A 233 33.04 9.15 28.47
CA GLY A 233 33.67 7.94 29.04
C GLY A 233 32.68 6.78 29.33
N PRO A 234 33.16 5.53 29.53
CA PRO A 234 32.31 4.33 29.57
C PRO A 234 31.21 4.34 30.63
N SER A 235 31.50 4.82 31.84
CA SER A 235 30.54 4.91 32.95
C SER A 235 29.70 6.20 32.95
N HIS A 236 30.02 7.17 32.11
CA HIS A 236 29.35 8.47 32.07
C HIS A 236 28.05 8.39 31.27
N SER A 237 26.94 8.93 31.80
CA SER A 237 25.71 9.21 31.05
C SER A 237 25.46 10.72 30.95
N LEU A 238 24.68 11.15 29.96
CA LEU A 238 24.37 12.57 29.72
C LEU A 238 22.97 12.91 30.25
N ALA A 239 22.79 14.14 30.73
CA ALA A 239 21.51 14.59 31.27
C ALA A 239 20.34 14.40 30.27
N SER A 240 19.25 13.80 30.75
CA SER A 240 18.00 13.65 29.99
C SER A 240 17.34 15.01 29.71
N GLY A 241 16.52 15.09 28.65
CA GLY A 241 15.79 16.29 28.26
C GLY A 241 16.09 16.78 26.84
N VAL A 242 15.72 18.03 26.54
CA VAL A 242 15.92 18.69 25.24
C VAL A 242 16.94 19.82 25.36
N PHE A 243 17.92 19.83 24.45
CA PHE A 243 19.07 20.74 24.44
C PHE A 243 19.24 21.39 23.06
N GLY A 244 19.84 22.59 22.99
CA GLY A 244 20.01 23.37 21.75
C GLY A 244 18.73 24.05 21.20
N GLN A 245 17.57 23.80 21.80
CA GLN A 245 16.28 24.32 21.33
C GLN A 245 16.06 25.81 21.69
N LYS A 246 16.75 26.72 20.99
CA LYS A 246 16.45 28.17 20.97
C LYS A 246 14.94 28.34 20.72
N SER A 247 14.22 28.95 21.66
CA SER A 247 12.75 28.98 21.71
C SER A 247 12.13 29.89 20.64
N LYS A 248 10.92 29.53 20.17
CA LYS A 248 10.01 30.48 19.51
C LYS A 248 9.06 31.03 20.56
N GLY A 249 8.78 32.33 20.51
CA GLY A 249 7.88 33.00 21.45
C GLY A 249 6.43 32.48 21.38
N PRO A 250 5.60 32.77 22.39
CA PRO A 250 4.25 32.26 22.48
C PRO A 250 3.36 32.78 21.35
N VAL A 251 2.72 31.88 20.61
CA VAL A 251 1.66 32.20 19.65
C VAL A 251 0.32 32.03 20.36
N GLN A 252 -0.41 33.12 20.54
CA GLN A 252 -1.74 33.09 21.16
C GLN A 252 -2.78 32.41 20.26
N SER A 253 -3.70 31.68 20.90
CA SER A 253 -4.95 31.24 20.27
C SER A 253 -5.86 32.43 19.95
N GLY A 254 -6.46 32.46 18.76
CA GLY A 254 -7.42 33.49 18.37
C GLY A 254 -8.31 33.03 17.22
N ILE A 255 -9.56 32.70 17.52
CA ILE A 255 -10.61 32.43 16.53
C ILE A 255 -11.62 33.58 16.56
N THR A 256 -12.27 33.84 15.42
CA THR A 256 -13.25 34.90 15.13
C THR A 256 -12.71 36.32 14.90
N LYS A 257 -12.89 36.79 13.65
CA LYS A 257 -13.72 37.97 13.36
C LYS A 257 -14.38 37.81 11.98
N PHE A 258 -15.58 38.36 11.83
CA PHE A 258 -16.47 38.14 10.70
C PHE A 258 -16.27 39.18 9.56
N PHE A 259 -16.63 38.76 8.35
CA PHE A 259 -17.06 39.56 7.18
C PHE A 259 -16.65 41.04 7.06
N LYS A 260 -15.96 41.36 5.97
CA LYS A 260 -16.46 42.38 5.02
C LYS A 260 -16.07 42.02 3.58
N LYS A 261 -16.96 42.34 2.63
CA LYS A 261 -16.80 42.13 1.19
C LYS A 261 -17.16 43.43 0.48
N ALA A 262 -16.24 43.96 -0.34
CA ALA A 262 -16.48 44.95 -1.38
C ALA A 262 -15.26 44.95 -2.33
N ASP A 263 -15.48 45.32 -3.59
CA ASP A 263 -14.52 45.21 -4.68
C ASP A 263 -13.75 46.53 -4.92
N THR A 264 -12.56 46.48 -5.53
CA THR A 264 -12.23 47.23 -6.78
C THR A 264 -10.79 46.99 -7.30
N SER A 265 -10.70 46.75 -8.62
CA SER A 265 -9.72 47.19 -9.65
C SER A 265 -8.17 47.13 -9.50
N SER A 266 -7.56 47.10 -10.70
CA SER A 266 -6.26 47.70 -11.10
C SER A 266 -4.94 47.18 -10.51
N VAL A 267 -4.39 46.20 -11.23
CA VAL A 267 -3.00 46.14 -11.71
C VAL A 267 -2.26 47.49 -11.75
N GLU A 268 -1.05 47.57 -11.18
CA GLU A 268 0.16 47.92 -11.97
C GLU A 268 1.50 47.45 -11.32
N LYS A 269 2.64 47.91 -11.85
CA LYS A 269 3.96 47.22 -11.79
C LYS A 269 5.02 47.95 -10.94
N SER A 270 6.14 47.25 -10.74
CA SER A 270 7.51 47.80 -10.52
C SER A 270 7.83 48.36 -9.11
N SER A 271 9.10 48.60 -8.72
CA SER A 271 10.31 47.77 -8.90
C SER A 271 11.48 48.25 -8.02
N GLY A 272 12.12 47.34 -7.27
CA GLY A 272 13.39 47.58 -6.55
C GLY A 272 13.35 48.54 -5.35
N THR A 273 14.45 48.84 -4.65
CA THR A 273 15.74 48.13 -4.42
C THR A 273 16.55 48.91 -3.36
N LYS A 274 17.21 48.21 -2.41
CA LYS A 274 18.30 48.66 -1.48
C LYS A 274 18.01 49.70 -0.35
N LEU A 275 18.43 49.31 0.88
CA LEU A 275 19.29 50.04 1.88
C LEU A 275 18.77 51.40 2.49
N THR A 276 19.13 51.89 3.69
CA THR A 276 20.07 51.43 4.77
C THR A 276 19.79 52.05 6.17
N SER A 277 20.14 51.32 7.24
CA SER A 277 20.76 51.73 8.54
C SER A 277 20.15 52.75 9.55
N SER A 278 20.61 52.60 10.82
CA SER A 278 20.59 53.50 11.98
C SER A 278 19.26 53.66 12.77
N GLU A 279 19.14 53.27 14.06
CA GLU A 279 19.72 53.78 15.35
C GLU A 279 18.85 54.88 16.00
N ARG A 280 18.65 55.02 17.33
CA ARG A 280 19.09 54.30 18.56
C ARG A 280 18.00 54.43 19.68
N LYS A 281 18.22 53.81 20.85
CA LYS A 281 17.42 53.96 22.12
C LYS A 281 17.86 55.26 22.90
N PRO A 282 17.50 55.56 24.19
CA PRO A 282 16.67 54.86 25.22
C PRO A 282 15.78 55.72 26.17
N GLY A 283 15.15 55.07 27.16
CA GLY A 283 14.46 55.66 28.34
C GLY A 283 13.07 55.04 28.56
N GLN A 284 12.74 54.16 29.53
CA GLN A 284 13.22 53.79 30.88
C GLN A 284 12.63 54.61 32.06
N LYS A 285 11.50 54.14 32.63
CA LYS A 285 11.30 53.87 34.08
C LYS A 285 9.88 53.34 34.42
N ASN A 286 9.83 52.34 35.32
CA ASN A 286 8.69 51.94 36.17
C ASN A 286 8.84 52.63 37.56
N PRO A 287 8.04 52.36 38.62
CA PRO A 287 6.77 51.59 38.80
C PRO A 287 5.64 52.51 39.41
N LEU A 288 4.44 52.09 39.84
CA LEU A 288 4.12 51.24 41.02
C LEU A 288 2.58 51.01 41.16
N SER A 289 2.19 50.14 42.09
CA SER A 289 0.84 49.63 42.37
C SER A 289 -0.10 50.56 43.17
N LYS A 290 -1.41 50.28 43.10
CA LYS A 290 -2.32 50.36 44.25
C LYS A 290 -3.43 49.29 44.20
N GLN A 291 -4.03 49.02 45.35
CA GLN A 291 -5.02 47.97 45.63
C GLN A 291 -5.94 48.50 46.76
N GLU A 292 -7.25 48.40 46.62
CA GLU A 292 -8.23 48.71 47.69
C GLU A 292 -9.59 48.05 47.37
N ASN A 293 -10.46 47.90 48.39
CA ASN A 293 -11.72 47.13 48.38
C ASN A 293 -12.96 48.05 48.67
N LEU A 294 -14.13 47.43 48.92
CA LEU A 294 -15.36 47.98 49.56
C LEU A 294 -16.33 48.76 48.62
N GLU A 295 -17.67 48.66 48.73
CA GLU A 295 -18.55 47.61 49.33
C GLU A 295 -20.04 47.77 48.89
N ALA A 296 -20.88 46.79 49.29
CA ALA A 296 -22.31 46.89 49.65
C ALA A 296 -23.44 47.10 48.60
N GLY A 297 -24.57 46.37 48.81
CA GLY A 297 -25.93 46.76 48.37
C GLY A 297 -26.85 45.68 47.77
N GLY A 298 -27.82 45.15 48.54
CA GLY A 298 -28.95 44.32 48.04
C GLY A 298 -29.33 43.12 48.95
N THR A 299 -30.62 42.85 49.20
CA THR A 299 -31.08 42.01 50.35
C THR A 299 -32.30 41.11 50.04
N CYS A 300 -32.56 40.13 50.93
CA CYS A 300 -33.72 39.21 51.09
C CYS A 300 -33.40 37.73 50.67
N SER A 301 -33.19 36.73 51.55
CA SER A 301 -33.98 36.18 52.70
C SER A 301 -35.16 35.29 52.25
N MET A 302 -35.52 34.13 52.83
CA MET A 302 -35.24 33.42 54.11
C MET A 302 -34.95 31.91 53.82
N GLU A 303 -34.12 31.13 54.54
CA GLU A 303 -34.30 30.41 55.85
C GLU A 303 -35.50 29.43 55.89
N VAL A 304 -35.50 28.25 56.55
CA VAL A 304 -34.98 27.84 57.88
C VAL A 304 -34.55 26.34 57.95
N GLU A 305 -33.55 26.07 58.81
CA GLU A 305 -33.09 24.85 59.54
C GLU A 305 -33.68 23.43 59.29
N LYS A 306 -32.88 22.36 59.05
CA LYS A 306 -31.94 21.59 59.94
C LYS A 306 -32.61 20.61 60.93
N LYS A 307 -32.33 19.30 60.77
CA LYS A 307 -32.15 18.34 61.89
C LYS A 307 -31.22 17.19 61.49
N LEU A 308 -30.52 16.63 62.48
CA LEU A 308 -29.40 15.69 62.33
C LEU A 308 -29.83 14.24 62.64
N ASN A 309 -29.29 13.26 61.91
CA ASN A 309 -28.81 11.97 62.48
C ASN A 309 -27.97 11.16 61.48
N ASN A 310 -27.10 10.30 62.03
CA ASN A 310 -26.01 9.59 61.36
C ASN A 310 -26.40 8.68 60.17
N MET A 311 -25.48 8.57 59.19
CA MET A 311 -24.80 7.29 58.89
C MET A 311 -23.47 7.52 58.15
N ASN A 312 -22.57 6.53 58.19
CA ASN A 312 -21.21 6.64 57.65
C ASN A 312 -21.17 6.71 56.10
N GLY A 313 -20.23 7.49 55.57
CA GLY A 313 -19.87 7.50 54.15
C GLY A 313 -18.50 8.15 53.94
N ASN A 314 -17.45 7.33 53.86
CA ASN A 314 -16.08 7.82 53.61
C ASN A 314 -15.87 8.12 52.11
N GLU A 315 -15.01 9.08 51.80
CA GLU A 315 -14.70 9.43 50.40
C GLU A 315 -13.95 8.28 49.71
N GLU A 316 -14.48 7.73 48.60
CA GLU A 316 -13.60 7.08 47.63
C GLU A 316 -13.98 7.31 46.16
N ARG A 317 -12.91 7.49 45.37
CA ARG A 317 -12.89 8.02 44.01
C ARG A 317 -13.31 6.95 43.00
N SER A 318 -14.59 6.91 42.65
CA SER A 318 -15.19 5.91 41.74
C SER A 318 -14.49 5.80 40.39
N LYS A 319 -13.57 4.83 40.27
CA LYS A 319 -13.17 4.27 38.98
C LYS A 319 -14.39 3.56 38.41
N GLN A 320 -14.81 3.90 37.19
CA GLN A 320 -15.92 3.22 36.53
C GLN A 320 -15.46 1.85 36.01
N ILE A 321 -15.41 0.86 36.91
CA ILE A 321 -15.16 -0.54 36.60
C ILE A 321 -16.44 -1.09 35.94
N VAL A 322 -16.35 -1.50 34.69
CA VAL A 322 -17.43 -2.21 34.00
C VAL A 322 -17.47 -3.64 34.55
N PRO A 323 -18.64 -4.21 34.92
CA PRO A 323 -18.73 -5.57 35.42
C PRO A 323 -18.17 -6.60 34.42
N ALA A 324 -17.45 -7.60 34.94
CA ALA A 324 -16.95 -8.73 34.19
C ALA A 324 -18.08 -9.76 33.95
N ASP A 325 -19.03 -9.40 33.10
CA ASP A 325 -20.25 -10.18 32.91
C ASP A 325 -20.10 -11.30 31.86
N ILE A 326 -20.46 -12.51 32.29
CA ILE A 326 -20.14 -13.78 31.62
C ILE A 326 -21.22 -14.08 30.56
N ASN A 327 -20.80 -14.57 29.39
CA ASN A 327 -21.62 -14.84 28.19
C ASN A 327 -22.09 -13.65 27.32
N SER A 328 -21.80 -12.38 27.67
CA SER A 328 -22.21 -11.22 26.85
C SER A 328 -21.46 -11.14 25.50
N SER A 329 -22.12 -11.56 24.42
CA SER A 329 -21.52 -11.67 23.08
C SER A 329 -21.31 -10.27 22.46
N THR A 330 -20.04 -9.90 22.21
CA THR A 330 -19.67 -8.50 21.92
C THR A 330 -19.04 -8.31 20.53
N LEU A 331 -19.60 -7.37 19.74
CA LEU A 331 -19.03 -6.83 18.50
C LEU A 331 -18.37 -5.48 18.76
N ALA A 332 -17.10 -5.34 18.41
CA ALA A 332 -16.50 -4.03 18.19
C ALA A 332 -16.54 -3.66 16.71
N PHE A 333 -16.90 -2.43 16.36
CA PHE A 333 -16.92 -1.96 14.98
C PHE A 333 -16.41 -0.51 14.85
N PRO A 334 -15.68 -0.17 13.78
CA PRO A 334 -15.30 1.20 13.48
C PRO A 334 -16.48 1.92 12.80
N SER A 335 -16.44 3.26 12.78
CA SER A 335 -17.37 4.01 11.92
C SER A 335 -17.09 3.73 10.44
N ILE A 336 -18.05 3.13 9.75
CA ILE A 336 -17.95 2.75 8.34
C ILE A 336 -18.05 4.00 7.45
N SER A 337 -17.24 4.04 6.38
CA SER A 337 -17.15 5.09 5.35
C SER A 337 -16.75 6.52 5.76
N THR A 338 -16.73 6.87 7.04
CA THR A 338 -16.52 8.27 7.48
C THR A 338 -15.10 8.82 7.34
N ALA A 339 -14.09 7.96 7.14
CA ALA A 339 -12.70 8.38 6.96
C ALA A 339 -12.28 8.35 5.48
N ASP A 340 -11.71 7.22 5.03
CA ASP A 340 -11.17 7.00 3.69
C ASP A 340 -12.15 7.28 2.54
N PHE A 341 -13.43 7.03 2.79
CA PHE A 341 -14.54 7.18 1.85
C PHE A 341 -15.33 8.50 2.03
N GLN A 342 -14.92 9.36 2.97
CA GLN A 342 -15.39 10.75 3.12
C GLN A 342 -16.92 10.90 3.29
N PHE A 343 -17.59 9.92 3.89
CA PHE A 343 -19.01 10.04 4.23
C PHE A 343 -19.23 11.06 5.36
N ASP A 344 -20.33 11.80 5.32
CA ASP A 344 -20.64 12.86 6.30
C ASP A 344 -20.85 12.29 7.72
N LEU A 345 -20.29 12.98 8.72
CA LEU A 345 -20.28 12.52 10.12
C LEU A 345 -21.64 12.68 10.81
N GLU A 346 -22.43 13.69 10.43
CA GLU A 346 -23.77 13.84 11.01
C GLU A 346 -24.67 12.71 10.52
N ARG A 347 -24.80 12.55 9.20
CA ARG A 347 -25.61 11.48 8.60
C ARG A 347 -25.14 10.08 8.99
N ALA A 348 -23.83 9.85 9.09
CA ALA A 348 -23.31 8.57 9.56
C ALA A 348 -23.68 8.30 11.03
N SER A 349 -23.64 9.31 11.91
CA SER A 349 -23.99 9.11 13.33
C SER A 349 -25.49 8.92 13.55
N ASP A 350 -26.35 9.49 12.71
CA ASP A 350 -27.78 9.14 12.71
C ASP A 350 -27.96 7.66 12.34
N ILE A 351 -27.43 7.23 11.19
CA ILE A 351 -27.57 5.86 10.68
C ILE A 351 -26.96 4.80 11.62
N ILE A 352 -25.81 5.08 12.27
CA ILE A 352 -25.22 4.20 13.28
C ILE A 352 -26.18 4.01 14.45
N VAL A 353 -26.77 5.09 14.96
CA VAL A 353 -27.66 5.07 16.13
C VAL A 353 -28.98 4.40 15.77
N ASP A 354 -29.51 4.61 14.56
CA ASP A 354 -30.71 3.98 14.05
C ASP A 354 -30.54 2.45 13.94
N ALA A 355 -29.55 1.98 13.18
CA ALA A 355 -29.29 0.55 13.00
C ALA A 355 -28.91 -0.16 14.31
N ALA A 356 -28.17 0.51 15.21
CA ALA A 356 -27.89 -0.01 16.54
C ALA A 356 -29.15 -0.09 17.43
N THR A 357 -30.11 0.84 17.30
CA THR A 357 -31.39 0.77 18.01
C THR A 357 -32.19 -0.45 17.54
N GLU A 358 -32.36 -0.61 16.23
CA GLU A 358 -33.10 -1.74 15.64
C GLU A 358 -32.50 -3.09 16.06
N PHE A 359 -31.17 -3.21 16.03
CA PHE A 359 -30.48 -4.44 16.41
C PHE A 359 -30.60 -4.77 17.90
N VAL A 360 -30.38 -3.78 18.78
CA VAL A 360 -30.45 -3.96 20.24
C VAL A 360 -31.86 -4.36 20.67
N GLN A 361 -32.90 -3.83 20.02
CA GLN A 361 -34.31 -4.21 20.24
C GLN A 361 -34.66 -5.62 19.72
N LYS A 362 -33.89 -6.18 18.79
CA LYS A 362 -34.16 -7.48 18.15
C LYS A 362 -33.43 -8.66 18.79
N HIS A 363 -32.32 -8.43 19.51
CA HIS A 363 -31.41 -9.48 19.98
C HIS A 363 -30.88 -9.22 21.40
N ASP A 364 -31.53 -9.76 22.45
CA ASP A 364 -31.25 -9.39 23.84
C ASP A 364 -29.81 -9.67 24.31
N ASN A 365 -29.27 -10.86 24.03
CA ASN A 365 -27.98 -11.31 24.59
C ASN A 365 -26.74 -10.79 23.82
N MET A 366 -26.88 -9.68 23.09
CA MET A 366 -25.85 -9.15 22.18
C MET A 366 -25.49 -7.69 22.49
N ARG A 367 -24.20 -7.39 22.38
CA ARG A 367 -23.60 -6.09 22.75
C ARG A 367 -22.80 -5.50 21.59
N LEU A 368 -23.04 -4.23 21.31
CA LEU A 368 -22.45 -3.44 20.22
C LEU A 368 -21.52 -2.37 20.78
N VAL A 369 -20.31 -2.23 20.21
CA VAL A 369 -19.34 -1.21 20.63
C VAL A 369 -18.77 -0.47 19.43
N LEU A 370 -19.06 0.84 19.31
CA LEU A 370 -18.45 1.70 18.31
C LEU A 370 -17.06 2.14 18.78
N VAL A 371 -16.02 1.86 17.99
CA VAL A 371 -14.62 2.11 18.33
C VAL A 371 -13.98 3.16 17.42
N ASP A 372 -13.21 4.09 18.01
CA ASP A 372 -12.26 4.94 17.28
C ASP A 372 -11.00 5.22 18.14
N LEU A 373 -9.89 5.56 17.49
CA LEU A 373 -8.55 5.69 18.08
C LEU A 373 -8.37 6.89 19.02
N SER A 374 -9.32 7.85 19.05
CA SER A 374 -9.10 9.17 19.64
C SER A 374 -10.21 9.59 20.60
N GLN A 375 -9.81 10.07 21.78
CA GLN A 375 -10.68 10.76 22.74
C GLN A 375 -11.31 12.05 22.17
N LYS A 376 -10.78 12.56 21.05
CA LYS A 376 -11.30 13.73 20.32
C LYS A 376 -12.09 13.34 19.06
N SER A 377 -12.55 12.09 18.97
CA SER A 377 -13.33 11.62 17.83
C SER A 377 -14.70 12.28 17.77
N ARG A 378 -14.94 13.07 16.72
CA ARG A 378 -16.25 13.70 16.48
C ARG A 378 -17.35 12.66 16.27
N ILE A 379 -17.07 11.54 15.60
CA ILE A 379 -18.11 10.53 15.37
C ILE A 379 -18.52 9.81 16.66
N LEU A 380 -17.57 9.53 17.57
CA LEU A 380 -17.92 8.98 18.90
C LEU A 380 -18.75 9.97 19.72
N SER A 381 -18.41 11.27 19.71
CA SER A 381 -19.23 12.29 20.39
C SER A 381 -20.66 12.32 19.84
N LEU A 382 -20.81 12.46 18.52
CA LEU A 382 -22.12 12.54 17.88
C LEU A 382 -22.98 11.29 18.12
N VAL A 383 -22.37 10.09 18.03
CA VAL A 383 -23.08 8.83 18.31
C VAL A 383 -23.47 8.73 19.78
N LYS A 384 -22.60 9.13 20.72
CA LYS A 384 -22.92 9.15 22.15
C LYS A 384 -24.07 10.10 22.47
N ASP A 385 -24.03 11.31 21.90
CA ASP A 385 -25.05 12.35 22.11
C ASP A 385 -26.41 11.96 21.47
N LYS A 386 -26.39 11.24 20.34
CA LYS A 386 -27.60 10.76 19.64
C LYS A 386 -28.16 9.48 20.28
N ALA A 387 -27.32 8.54 20.72
CA ALA A 387 -27.74 7.34 21.45
C ALA A 387 -28.40 7.67 22.79
N ALA A 388 -27.86 8.64 23.53
CA ALA A 388 -28.48 9.14 24.76
C ALA A 388 -29.87 9.75 24.51
N LYS A 389 -30.05 10.49 23.40
CA LYS A 389 -31.37 11.05 23.01
C LYS A 389 -32.38 10.01 22.56
N LYS A 390 -31.93 8.83 22.10
CA LYS A 390 -32.78 7.67 21.78
C LYS A 390 -32.98 6.70 22.96
N SER A 391 -32.42 6.99 24.13
CA SER A 391 -32.49 6.13 25.32
C SER A 391 -32.06 4.67 25.05
N ILE A 392 -31.06 4.48 24.17
CA ILE A 392 -30.50 3.13 23.92
C ILE A 392 -29.81 2.65 25.20
N ASP A 393 -30.00 1.38 25.54
CA ASP A 393 -29.35 0.74 26.70
C ASP A 393 -27.83 0.85 26.60
N SER A 394 -27.26 1.70 27.46
CA SER A 394 -25.82 1.99 27.51
C SER A 394 -24.94 0.81 27.94
N SER A 395 -25.52 -0.26 28.50
CA SER A 395 -24.80 -1.51 28.76
C SER A 395 -24.66 -2.38 27.49
N ARG A 396 -25.58 -2.20 26.53
CA ARG A 396 -25.72 -2.99 25.31
C ARG A 396 -25.23 -2.27 24.05
N PHE A 397 -25.26 -0.94 24.01
CA PHE A 397 -24.60 -0.13 22.99
C PHE A 397 -23.84 1.06 23.60
N PHE A 398 -22.53 1.13 23.35
CA PHE A 398 -21.70 2.25 23.79
C PHE A 398 -20.54 2.56 22.83
N THR A 399 -19.94 3.73 23.03
CA THR A 399 -18.73 4.18 22.34
C THR A 399 -17.48 3.89 23.17
N PHE A 400 -16.44 3.32 22.56
CA PHE A 400 -15.17 3.04 23.21
C PHE A 400 -14.00 3.69 22.47
N VAL A 401 -12.98 4.15 23.19
CA VAL A 401 -11.79 4.78 22.60
C VAL A 401 -10.61 3.82 22.70
N GLY A 402 -10.11 3.38 21.56
CA GLY A 402 -8.99 2.44 21.50
C GLY A 402 -8.65 2.00 20.07
N ASP A 403 -7.61 1.20 19.95
CA ASP A 403 -7.32 0.45 18.73
C ASP A 403 -8.15 -0.83 18.74
N ILE A 404 -8.96 -1.03 17.69
CA ILE A 404 -9.82 -2.21 17.52
C ILE A 404 -9.02 -3.54 17.51
N THR A 405 -7.71 -3.47 17.26
CA THR A 405 -6.79 -4.62 17.28
C THR A 405 -6.08 -4.85 18.61
N GLN A 406 -6.36 -4.03 19.63
CA GLN A 406 -5.73 -4.06 20.97
C GLN A 406 -6.75 -3.79 22.10
N LEU A 407 -8.03 -4.11 21.87
CA LEU A 407 -9.14 -3.79 22.79
C LEU A 407 -9.05 -4.50 24.13
N HIS A 408 -8.60 -5.75 24.15
CA HIS A 408 -8.44 -6.52 25.37
C HIS A 408 -7.11 -6.16 26.04
N SER A 409 -5.99 -6.27 25.31
CA SER A 409 -4.64 -6.11 25.86
C SER A 409 -4.29 -4.68 26.30
N LYS A 410 -4.99 -3.66 25.80
CA LYS A 410 -4.82 -2.26 26.22
C LYS A 410 -6.10 -1.56 26.66
N GLY A 411 -7.26 -1.96 26.13
CA GLY A 411 -8.54 -1.38 26.52
C GLY A 411 -9.24 -2.07 27.69
N GLY A 412 -8.83 -3.30 28.06
CA GLY A 412 -9.53 -4.12 29.05
C GLY A 412 -10.90 -4.64 28.57
N LEU A 413 -11.23 -4.49 27.28
CA LEU A 413 -12.53 -4.83 26.70
C LEU A 413 -12.38 -6.01 25.73
N GLN A 414 -12.80 -7.20 26.14
CA GLN A 414 -12.82 -8.37 25.27
C GLN A 414 -13.98 -8.28 24.26
N CYS A 415 -13.70 -8.58 22.99
CA CYS A 415 -14.69 -8.59 21.90
C CYS A 415 -14.52 -9.86 21.06
N ASN A 416 -15.58 -10.65 20.91
CA ASN A 416 -15.54 -11.94 20.22
C ASN A 416 -15.45 -11.75 18.69
N ALA A 417 -16.12 -10.71 18.17
CA ALA A 417 -16.04 -10.33 16.77
C ALA A 417 -15.57 -8.88 16.63
N ILE A 418 -14.83 -8.59 15.55
CA ILE A 418 -14.53 -7.22 15.14
C ILE A 418 -14.96 -6.97 13.70
N ALA A 419 -15.51 -5.79 13.42
CA ALA A 419 -15.80 -5.36 12.06
C ALA A 419 -14.58 -4.66 11.43
N ASN A 420 -14.40 -4.85 10.13
CA ASN A 420 -13.37 -4.20 9.32
C ASN A 420 -14.04 -3.37 8.22
N ALA A 421 -13.80 -2.06 8.18
CA ALA A 421 -14.16 -1.21 7.03
C ALA A 421 -13.24 -1.54 5.84
N ALA A 422 -13.64 -2.54 5.08
CA ALA A 422 -12.83 -3.20 4.07
C ALA A 422 -12.83 -2.47 2.72
N ASN A 423 -11.92 -2.88 1.85
CA ASN A 423 -11.98 -2.56 0.41
C ASN A 423 -12.70 -3.68 -0.35
N TRP A 424 -13.28 -3.36 -1.51
CA TRP A 424 -14.06 -4.30 -2.33
C TRP A 424 -13.31 -5.55 -2.79
N ARG A 425 -11.97 -5.55 -2.74
CA ARG A 425 -11.14 -6.71 -3.09
C ARG A 425 -10.85 -7.63 -1.91
N LEU A 426 -11.26 -7.27 -0.69
CA LEU A 426 -10.96 -8.02 0.54
C LEU A 426 -9.44 -8.29 0.74
N LYS A 427 -8.59 -7.31 0.41
CA LYS A 427 -7.12 -7.44 0.50
C LYS A 427 -6.50 -6.56 1.60
N PRO A 428 -5.32 -6.94 2.15
CA PRO A 428 -4.58 -6.14 3.12
C PRO A 428 -4.12 -4.77 2.57
N GLY A 429 -3.72 -3.88 3.49
CA GLY A 429 -3.24 -2.55 3.16
C GLY A 429 -4.37 -1.53 2.94
N GLY A 430 -4.15 -0.56 2.06
CA GLY A 430 -5.06 0.57 1.81
C GLY A 430 -4.95 1.72 2.83
N GLY A 431 -4.55 1.41 4.07
CA GLY A 431 -4.50 2.33 5.20
C GLY A 431 -5.63 2.06 6.19
N GLY A 432 -5.78 2.95 7.18
CA GLY A 432 -6.86 2.91 8.16
C GLY A 432 -7.01 1.57 8.89
N VAL A 433 -8.24 1.28 9.31
CA VAL A 433 -8.58 0.09 10.10
C VAL A 433 -8.33 -1.23 9.36
N ASN A 434 -8.48 -1.26 8.04
CA ASN A 434 -8.22 -2.44 7.22
C ASN A 434 -6.75 -2.84 7.28
N ALA A 435 -5.83 -1.87 7.15
CA ALA A 435 -4.40 -2.14 7.31
C ALA A 435 -4.06 -2.61 8.73
N ALA A 436 -4.64 -1.98 9.77
CA ALA A 436 -4.42 -2.38 11.16
C ALA A 436 -4.85 -3.83 11.43
N ILE A 437 -6.09 -4.20 11.06
CA ILE A 437 -6.64 -5.54 11.30
C ILE A 437 -5.83 -6.62 10.57
N PHE A 438 -5.51 -6.43 9.29
CA PHE A 438 -4.67 -7.41 8.57
C PHE A 438 -3.24 -7.50 9.14
N ASN A 439 -2.64 -6.39 9.57
CA ASN A 439 -1.30 -6.41 10.19
C ASN A 439 -1.28 -7.12 11.55
N ALA A 440 -2.34 -6.95 12.36
CA ALA A 440 -2.45 -7.61 13.66
C ALA A 440 -2.81 -9.10 13.54
N ALA A 441 -3.66 -9.44 12.58
CA ALA A 441 -4.15 -10.80 12.36
C ALA A 441 -3.18 -11.72 11.60
N GLY A 442 -2.29 -11.14 10.79
CA GLY A 442 -1.31 -11.86 9.97
C GLY A 442 -1.92 -12.57 8.76
N GLU A 443 -1.08 -13.32 8.05
CA GLU A 443 -1.43 -13.98 6.77
C GLU A 443 -2.57 -15.00 6.90
N GLY A 444 -2.76 -15.58 8.09
CA GLY A 444 -3.89 -16.49 8.38
C GLY A 444 -5.27 -15.88 8.13
N LEU A 445 -5.45 -14.58 8.40
CA LEU A 445 -6.68 -13.88 8.00
C LEU A 445 -6.77 -13.76 6.48
N GLN A 446 -5.68 -13.41 5.79
CA GLN A 446 -5.69 -13.28 4.32
C GLN A 446 -5.99 -14.61 3.61
N HIS A 447 -5.68 -15.76 4.22
CA HIS A 447 -6.10 -17.06 3.73
C HIS A 447 -7.60 -17.31 3.99
N ALA A 448 -8.05 -17.23 5.25
CA ALA A 448 -9.45 -17.42 5.60
C ALA A 448 -10.40 -16.48 4.85
N THR A 449 -10.02 -15.20 4.63
CA THR A 449 -10.81 -14.25 3.85
C THR A 449 -11.01 -14.71 2.41
N LYS A 450 -9.99 -15.28 1.74
CA LYS A 450 -10.13 -15.81 0.37
C LYS A 450 -11.06 -17.03 0.31
N GLU A 451 -11.01 -17.87 1.34
CA GLU A 451 -11.86 -19.07 1.44
C GLU A 451 -13.34 -18.69 1.65
N CYS A 452 -13.61 -17.56 2.32
CA CYS A 452 -14.97 -17.06 2.50
C CYS A 452 -15.50 -16.19 1.33
N ALA A 453 -14.68 -15.30 0.74
CA ALA A 453 -15.10 -14.45 -0.38
C ALA A 453 -13.94 -13.78 -1.15
N ASP A 454 -14.12 -13.63 -2.47
CA ASP A 454 -13.19 -12.87 -3.32
C ASP A 454 -13.36 -11.35 -3.25
N THR A 455 -14.62 -10.87 -3.19
CA THR A 455 -14.98 -9.45 -3.28
C THR A 455 -16.26 -9.11 -2.49
N LEU A 456 -16.44 -7.83 -2.14
CA LEU A 456 -17.69 -7.27 -1.60
C LEU A 456 -18.28 -6.21 -2.52
N ARG A 457 -19.61 -6.02 -2.43
CA ARG A 457 -20.35 -4.89 -2.99
C ARG A 457 -20.68 -3.87 -1.88
N PRO A 458 -20.79 -2.56 -2.19
CA PRO A 458 -21.23 -1.58 -1.20
C PRO A 458 -22.61 -1.93 -0.65
N GLY A 459 -22.80 -1.83 0.67
CA GLY A 459 -24.03 -2.27 1.35
C GLY A 459 -24.00 -3.75 1.77
N SER A 460 -22.84 -4.41 1.75
CA SER A 460 -22.71 -5.82 2.10
C SER A 460 -21.49 -6.09 2.99
N SER A 461 -21.58 -7.17 3.77
CA SER A 461 -20.47 -7.69 4.57
C SER A 461 -20.33 -9.22 4.49
N VAL A 462 -19.18 -9.73 4.88
CA VAL A 462 -18.89 -11.18 5.00
C VAL A 462 -18.15 -11.49 6.30
N THR A 463 -18.63 -12.51 7.01
CA THR A 463 -18.00 -13.06 8.21
C THR A 463 -16.85 -14.00 7.83
N VAL A 464 -15.68 -13.81 8.44
CA VAL A 464 -14.50 -14.66 8.29
C VAL A 464 -14.09 -15.22 9.66
N PRO A 465 -14.10 -16.55 9.87
CA PRO A 465 -13.54 -17.17 11.06
C PRO A 465 -12.03 -16.92 11.14
N LEU A 466 -11.56 -16.39 12.26
CA LEU A 466 -10.15 -16.06 12.46
C LEU A 466 -9.39 -17.30 13.00
N PRO A 467 -8.35 -17.81 12.31
CA PRO A 467 -7.64 -19.00 12.76
C PRO A 467 -7.05 -18.88 14.18
N SER A 468 -7.00 -19.98 14.92
CA SER A 468 -6.39 -20.06 16.27
C SER A 468 -4.88 -19.76 16.28
N THR A 469 -4.23 -19.86 15.13
CA THR A 469 -2.84 -19.45 14.88
C THR A 469 -2.67 -17.92 14.70
N SER A 470 -3.74 -17.15 14.60
CA SER A 470 -3.66 -15.70 14.42
C SER A 470 -3.19 -14.98 15.69
N PRO A 471 -2.17 -14.10 15.62
CA PRO A 471 -1.71 -13.31 16.76
C PRO A 471 -2.74 -12.31 17.31
N LEU A 472 -3.78 -11.99 16.54
CA LEU A 472 -4.93 -11.18 16.99
C LEU A 472 -5.88 -12.02 17.83
N ARG A 473 -6.21 -13.25 17.39
CA ARG A 473 -7.04 -14.19 18.16
C ARG A 473 -6.39 -14.58 19.49
N GLN A 474 -5.08 -14.83 19.48
CA GLN A 474 -4.33 -15.26 20.66
C GLN A 474 -4.18 -14.19 21.75
N ARG A 475 -4.13 -12.89 21.37
CA ARG A 475 -3.92 -11.79 22.33
C ARG A 475 -5.20 -11.06 22.71
N GLU A 476 -6.15 -10.93 21.78
CA GLU A 476 -7.37 -10.16 21.98
C GLU A 476 -8.64 -11.01 22.14
N GLY A 477 -8.56 -12.33 21.94
CA GLY A 477 -9.69 -13.25 22.04
C GLY A 477 -10.66 -13.23 20.84
N VAL A 478 -10.36 -12.44 19.80
CA VAL A 478 -11.18 -12.30 18.59
C VAL A 478 -11.32 -13.64 17.87
N THR A 479 -12.54 -14.14 17.69
CA THR A 479 -12.83 -15.40 16.97
C THR A 479 -13.24 -15.16 15.52
N HIS A 480 -13.78 -13.98 15.19
CA HIS A 480 -14.26 -13.64 13.84
C HIS A 480 -13.92 -12.20 13.44
N VAL A 481 -13.65 -12.00 12.15
CA VAL A 481 -13.54 -10.68 11.52
C VAL A 481 -14.66 -10.55 10.49
N ILE A 482 -15.51 -9.52 10.61
CA ILE A 482 -16.57 -9.25 9.65
C ILE A 482 -16.10 -8.12 8.72
N HIS A 483 -15.80 -8.42 7.46
CA HIS A 483 -15.45 -7.40 6.48
C HIS A 483 -16.71 -6.72 5.97
N VAL A 484 -16.77 -5.38 6.05
CA VAL A 484 -17.91 -4.56 5.64
C VAL A 484 -17.47 -3.57 4.58
N LEU A 485 -18.23 -3.46 3.48
CA LEU A 485 -18.03 -2.41 2.48
C LEU A 485 -19.19 -1.42 2.50
N GLY A 486 -18.95 -0.24 3.07
CA GLY A 486 -19.90 0.87 3.00
C GLY A 486 -19.83 1.67 1.69
N PRO A 487 -20.71 2.68 1.52
CA PRO A 487 -20.72 3.55 0.35
C PRO A 487 -19.48 4.45 0.29
N ASN A 488 -19.09 4.86 -0.91
CA ASN A 488 -17.98 5.79 -1.11
C ASN A 488 -18.46 7.17 -1.58
N MET A 489 -18.05 8.24 -0.89
CA MET A 489 -18.22 9.63 -1.34
C MET A 489 -16.92 10.23 -1.91
N ASN A 490 -15.77 9.63 -1.64
CA ASN A 490 -14.47 10.12 -2.09
C ASN A 490 -14.28 9.91 -3.62
N PRO A 491 -14.17 10.97 -4.44
CA PRO A 491 -14.06 10.86 -5.91
C PRO A 491 -12.72 10.27 -6.37
N MET A 492 -11.73 10.13 -5.48
CA MET A 492 -10.44 9.46 -5.76
C MET A 492 -10.48 7.95 -5.48
N ARG A 493 -11.63 7.40 -5.07
CA ARG A 493 -11.85 5.97 -4.80
C ARG A 493 -12.92 5.40 -5.77
N PRO A 494 -12.92 4.09 -6.06
CA PRO A 494 -13.95 3.45 -6.90
C PRO A 494 -15.37 3.65 -6.37
N ASP A 495 -16.36 3.49 -7.24
CA ASP A 495 -17.78 3.44 -6.88
C ASP A 495 -18.26 4.67 -6.06
N CYS A 496 -17.67 5.83 -6.38
CA CYS A 496 -18.02 7.11 -5.78
C CYS A 496 -19.44 7.54 -6.17
N LEU A 497 -20.30 7.77 -5.18
CA LEU A 497 -21.68 8.22 -5.33
C LEU A 497 -21.81 9.72 -5.62
N LYS A 498 -20.70 10.47 -5.74
CA LYS A 498 -20.65 11.89 -6.15
C LYS A 498 -21.56 12.81 -5.32
N ASN A 499 -21.66 12.57 -4.01
CA ASN A 499 -22.57 13.25 -3.08
C ASN A 499 -24.06 12.94 -3.26
N ASP A 500 -24.44 11.86 -3.95
CA ASP A 500 -25.79 11.26 -3.78
C ASP A 500 -25.88 10.60 -2.39
N TYR A 501 -26.25 11.41 -1.40
CA TYR A 501 -26.53 10.96 -0.05
C TYR A 501 -27.88 10.25 0.08
N THR A 502 -28.78 10.29 -0.91
CA THR A 502 -30.02 9.51 -0.87
C THR A 502 -29.68 8.02 -1.09
N GLN A 503 -28.92 7.72 -2.15
CA GLN A 503 -28.35 6.39 -2.35
C GLN A 503 -27.31 6.07 -1.26
N GLY A 504 -26.49 7.05 -0.87
CA GLY A 504 -25.44 6.89 0.13
C GLY A 504 -25.95 6.50 1.52
N CYS A 505 -26.95 7.20 2.05
CA CYS A 505 -27.54 6.85 3.35
C CYS A 505 -28.15 5.45 3.35
N LYS A 506 -28.86 5.08 2.27
CA LYS A 506 -29.37 3.71 2.12
C LYS A 506 -28.25 2.67 2.13
N ILE A 507 -27.21 2.83 1.32
CA ILE A 507 -26.11 1.85 1.23
C ILE A 507 -25.31 1.77 2.56
N LEU A 508 -25.22 2.86 3.33
CA LEU A 508 -24.61 2.83 4.66
C LEU A 508 -25.49 2.07 5.67
N HIS A 509 -26.81 2.26 5.62
CA HIS A 509 -27.79 1.53 6.43
C HIS A 509 -27.78 0.03 6.11
N ASP A 510 -27.84 -0.32 4.81
CA ASP A 510 -27.73 -1.69 4.31
C ASP A 510 -26.41 -2.35 4.78
N ALA A 511 -25.30 -1.60 4.83
CA ALA A 511 -24.01 -2.10 5.32
C ALA A 511 -23.98 -2.36 6.84
N TYR A 512 -24.64 -1.53 7.67
CA TYR A 512 -24.74 -1.79 9.12
C TYR A 512 -25.69 -2.95 9.42
N ASN A 513 -26.84 -3.03 8.75
CA ASN A 513 -27.75 -4.15 8.94
C ASN A 513 -27.11 -5.46 8.45
N SER A 514 -26.39 -5.44 7.32
CA SER A 514 -25.60 -6.60 6.87
C SER A 514 -24.53 -7.02 7.88
N LEU A 515 -23.83 -6.06 8.51
CA LEU A 515 -22.85 -6.32 9.58
C LEU A 515 -23.51 -6.96 10.81
N PHE A 516 -24.61 -6.39 11.28
CA PHE A 516 -25.24 -6.82 12.53
C PHE A 516 -25.97 -8.16 12.40
N GLU A 517 -26.63 -8.46 11.27
CA GLU A 517 -27.17 -9.81 11.00
C GLU A 517 -26.04 -10.85 10.86
N ASN A 518 -24.92 -10.51 10.20
CA ASN A 518 -23.73 -11.37 10.13
C ASN A 518 -23.05 -11.58 11.49
N PHE A 519 -23.23 -10.66 12.43
CA PHE A 519 -22.79 -10.83 13.81
C PHE A 519 -23.76 -11.75 14.57
N ALA A 520 -25.07 -11.55 14.48
CA ALA A 520 -26.05 -12.40 15.17
C ALA A 520 -26.01 -13.88 14.72
N SER A 521 -25.79 -14.14 13.42
CA SER A 521 -25.73 -15.51 12.88
C SER A 521 -24.55 -16.33 13.45
N ILE A 522 -23.43 -15.68 13.80
CA ILE A 522 -22.29 -16.33 14.48
C ILE A 522 -22.77 -16.99 15.77
N PHE A 523 -23.54 -16.28 16.61
CA PHE A 523 -23.93 -16.76 17.94
C PHE A 523 -25.07 -17.76 17.90
N GLN A 524 -25.99 -17.65 16.93
CA GLN A 524 -26.98 -18.69 16.63
C GLN A 524 -26.31 -20.04 16.28
N SER A 525 -25.16 -20.01 15.59
CA SER A 525 -24.39 -21.22 15.27
C SER A 525 -23.69 -21.86 16.50
N TYR A 526 -23.50 -21.11 17.58
CA TYR A 526 -22.96 -21.61 18.85
C TYR A 526 -24.06 -22.16 19.76
N THR A 527 -25.20 -21.48 19.90
CA THR A 527 -26.32 -21.96 20.75
C THR A 527 -26.98 -23.21 20.18
N GLY A 528 -27.08 -23.33 18.86
CA GLY A 528 -27.63 -24.51 18.18
C GLY A 528 -26.84 -25.81 18.37
N LYS A 529 -25.64 -25.78 18.97
CA LYS A 529 -24.79 -26.96 19.24
C LYS A 529 -24.75 -27.43 20.69
N GLN A 530 -25.39 -26.71 21.62
CA GLN A 530 -25.43 -27.07 23.05
C GLN A 530 -26.62 -27.98 23.42
N ASN A 531 -27.62 -28.12 22.54
CA ASN A 531 -28.88 -28.81 22.85
C ASN A 531 -28.96 -30.25 22.30
N ASP A 532 -27.88 -30.81 21.74
CA ASP A 532 -27.93 -32.05 20.94
C ASP A 532 -26.82 -33.08 21.29
N GLU A 533 -26.50 -33.21 22.59
CA GLU A 533 -25.66 -34.31 23.12
C GLU A 533 -26.40 -35.19 24.16
N THR A 534 -27.64 -35.60 23.86
CA THR A 534 -28.32 -36.67 24.63
C THR A 534 -29.08 -37.67 23.74
N SER A 535 -28.40 -38.40 22.85
CA SER A 535 -28.48 -39.88 22.81
C SER A 535 -27.73 -40.57 21.65
N SER A 536 -27.25 -41.77 21.93
CA SER A 536 -27.16 -42.92 20.99
C SER A 536 -26.49 -42.74 19.61
N LYS A 537 -25.17 -42.95 19.57
CA LYS A 537 -24.45 -43.34 18.33
C LYS A 537 -25.08 -44.60 17.71
N LYS A 538 -25.44 -44.57 16.42
CA LYS A 538 -25.60 -45.77 15.57
C LYS A 538 -25.16 -45.48 14.12
N SER A 539 -24.89 -46.55 13.38
CA SER A 539 -24.02 -46.53 12.21
C SER A 539 -24.72 -46.61 10.85
N ALA A 540 -24.26 -45.75 9.93
CA ALA A 540 -24.17 -45.98 8.48
C ALA A 540 -25.46 -46.20 7.64
N SER A 541 -25.27 -46.13 6.31
CA SER A 541 -26.20 -46.46 5.24
C SER A 541 -27.42 -45.52 5.00
N ARG A 542 -27.29 -44.70 3.94
CA ARG A 542 -28.07 -44.78 2.68
C ARG A 542 -29.55 -45.23 2.77
N VAL A 543 -30.44 -44.45 2.12
CA VAL A 543 -31.64 -44.83 1.31
C VAL A 543 -32.81 -43.82 1.47
N ILE A 544 -33.12 -43.13 0.37
CA ILE A 544 -34.45 -42.82 -0.23
C ILE A 544 -35.67 -42.59 0.71
N SER A 545 -36.27 -41.40 0.57
CA SER A 545 -37.64 -41.05 0.98
C SER A 545 -38.72 -41.87 0.26
N PRO A 546 -39.87 -42.16 0.89
CA PRO A 546 -41.10 -41.57 0.33
C PRO A 546 -42.26 -41.30 1.32
N THR A 547 -43.16 -40.38 0.93
CA THR A 547 -44.64 -40.38 1.15
C THR A 547 -45.23 -40.39 2.59
N ASP A 548 -46.44 -39.88 2.86
CA ASP A 548 -47.31 -38.83 2.29
C ASP A 548 -48.53 -38.67 3.24
N SER A 549 -49.43 -37.70 2.96
CA SER A 549 -50.82 -37.63 3.44
C SER A 549 -51.00 -37.21 4.93
N LYS A 550 -52.11 -36.58 5.36
CA LYS A 550 -53.21 -35.89 4.65
C LYS A 550 -53.98 -34.97 5.64
N MET A 551 -54.98 -34.24 5.12
CA MET A 551 -56.05 -33.49 5.83
C MET A 551 -55.67 -32.13 6.46
N LYS A 552 -56.59 -31.15 6.57
CA LYS A 552 -57.33 -30.37 5.54
C LYS A 552 -58.32 -29.40 6.23
N ARG A 553 -58.05 -28.08 6.17
CA ARG A 553 -59.03 -26.93 6.28
C ARG A 553 -59.95 -26.96 7.52
N GLU A 554 -61.05 -26.21 7.70
CA GLU A 554 -61.92 -25.21 6.99
C GLU A 554 -62.56 -24.38 8.15
N ASP A 555 -62.92 -23.08 8.18
CA ASP A 555 -62.75 -21.81 7.41
C ASP A 555 -63.33 -20.65 8.34
N SER A 556 -63.49 -19.31 8.14
CA SER A 556 -63.31 -18.27 7.10
C SER A 556 -63.39 -16.81 7.71
N HIS A 557 -63.66 -15.76 6.91
CA HIS A 557 -64.02 -14.33 7.20
C HIS A 557 -62.91 -13.27 7.53
N ASP A 558 -62.75 -12.06 6.92
CA ASP A 558 -63.52 -11.11 6.04
C ASP A 558 -64.03 -9.84 6.79
N SER A 559 -64.10 -8.58 6.29
CA SER A 559 -64.45 -8.04 4.94
C SER A 559 -63.66 -6.80 4.41
N GLU A 560 -64.18 -6.09 3.39
CA GLU A 560 -63.49 -5.20 2.42
C GLU A 560 -63.79 -3.68 2.55
N ARG A 561 -62.77 -2.80 2.31
CA ARG A 561 -62.82 -1.58 1.43
C ARG A 561 -61.46 -0.87 1.31
N THR A 562 -60.71 -0.89 0.19
CA THR A 562 -60.89 -0.36 -1.19
C THR A 562 -60.87 1.19 -1.30
N LYS A 563 -60.36 1.82 -2.39
CA LYS A 563 -60.26 1.41 -3.82
C LYS A 563 -58.99 1.89 -4.54
N LYS A 564 -58.50 1.10 -5.51
CA LYS A 564 -57.69 1.53 -6.67
C LYS A 564 -57.98 0.60 -7.86
N CYS A 565 -58.24 1.15 -9.05
CA CYS A 565 -58.82 0.46 -10.24
C CYS A 565 -58.38 1.19 -11.53
N LYS A 566 -58.34 0.64 -12.76
CA LYS A 566 -58.50 -0.73 -13.38
C LYS A 566 -58.07 -0.59 -14.88
N LEU A 567 -57.67 -1.60 -15.70
CA LEU A 567 -57.33 -3.02 -15.47
C LEU A 567 -56.52 -3.75 -16.58
N PRO A 568 -56.91 -3.80 -17.89
CA PRO A 568 -57.01 -5.14 -18.53
C PRO A 568 -56.11 -5.36 -19.80
N PRO A 569 -56.22 -6.49 -20.57
CA PRO A 569 -55.38 -7.69 -20.36
C PRO A 569 -54.84 -8.27 -21.71
N PRO A 570 -54.36 -9.54 -21.81
CA PRO A 570 -55.25 -10.72 -21.93
C PRO A 570 -54.74 -12.01 -21.21
N ILE A 571 -55.45 -13.13 -21.41
CA ILE A 571 -55.31 -14.45 -20.73
C ILE A 571 -55.81 -15.58 -21.68
N LEU A 572 -55.65 -16.90 -21.46
CA LEU A 572 -55.17 -17.66 -20.29
C LEU A 572 -53.77 -18.29 -20.55
N THR A 573 -53.45 -19.61 -20.64
CA THR A 573 -54.22 -20.88 -20.57
C THR A 573 -53.31 -22.06 -20.12
N SER A 574 -53.90 -23.04 -19.42
CA SER A 574 -53.48 -24.45 -19.23
C SER A 574 -51.98 -24.87 -19.20
N ARG A 575 -51.52 -25.31 -18.02
CA ARG A 575 -50.51 -26.39 -17.87
C ARG A 575 -51.22 -27.77 -17.80
N GLN A 576 -50.54 -28.85 -18.18
CA GLN A 576 -50.31 -30.01 -17.27
C GLN A 576 -49.25 -30.99 -17.83
N HIS A 577 -48.81 -31.93 -16.98
CA HIS A 577 -47.78 -32.94 -17.29
C HIS A 577 -48.36 -34.19 -17.94
N GLN A 578 -47.51 -34.96 -18.63
CA GLN A 578 -47.46 -36.42 -18.39
C GLN A 578 -46.04 -36.98 -18.58
N GLU A 579 -45.87 -38.29 -18.34
CA GLU A 579 -44.62 -38.93 -17.96
C GLU A 579 -43.98 -39.86 -19.03
N ARG A 580 -42.83 -40.44 -18.66
CA ARG A 580 -42.31 -41.79 -18.97
C ARG A 580 -41.68 -42.08 -20.35
N LYS A 581 -40.62 -42.90 -20.26
CA LYS A 581 -40.02 -43.68 -21.35
C LYS A 581 -40.82 -44.95 -21.59
N GLY A 582 -40.82 -45.50 -22.82
CA GLY A 582 -41.41 -46.82 -23.07
C GLY A 582 -41.28 -47.40 -24.49
N THR A 583 -40.08 -47.88 -24.86
CA THR A 583 -39.84 -49.04 -25.80
C THR A 583 -40.33 -49.01 -27.27
N SER A 584 -39.81 -49.98 -28.06
CA SER A 584 -40.29 -50.49 -29.38
C SER A 584 -39.71 -49.94 -30.71
N THR A 585 -38.53 -50.46 -31.08
CA THR A 585 -38.17 -51.14 -32.36
C THR A 585 -39.05 -51.07 -33.64
N LEU A 586 -38.38 -50.83 -34.80
CA LEU A 586 -38.60 -51.30 -36.21
C LEU A 586 -39.99 -51.06 -36.87
N ASN A 587 -40.24 -50.94 -38.20
CA ASN A 587 -39.49 -50.75 -39.48
C ASN A 587 -40.54 -50.19 -40.51
N TYR A 588 -40.39 -49.93 -41.82
CA TYR A 588 -39.40 -50.00 -42.94
C TYR A 588 -39.69 -48.75 -43.84
N HIS A 589 -39.22 -48.45 -45.07
CA HIS A 589 -38.36 -49.00 -46.16
C HIS A 589 -37.38 -47.85 -46.56
N ASP A 590 -36.16 -48.00 -47.09
CA ASP A 590 -35.59 -48.77 -48.22
C ASP A 590 -35.67 -48.08 -49.60
N ASN A 591 -34.51 -47.61 -50.09
CA ASN A 591 -34.03 -48.04 -51.42
C ASN A 591 -32.49 -47.89 -51.58
N THR A 592 -31.84 -49.07 -51.61
CA THR A 592 -30.74 -49.49 -52.51
C THR A 592 -29.38 -48.74 -52.66
N MET A 593 -28.33 -49.52 -52.33
CA MET A 593 -26.99 -49.66 -52.94
C MET A 593 -25.79 -48.76 -52.51
N VAL A 594 -24.62 -49.21 -51.98
CA VAL A 594 -23.75 -50.45 -52.09
C VAL A 594 -22.56 -50.21 -53.05
N PRO A 595 -21.29 -50.62 -52.75
CA PRO A 595 -20.67 -51.05 -51.47
C PRO A 595 -19.19 -50.60 -51.22
N SER A 596 -18.61 -51.08 -50.08
CA SER A 596 -17.19 -51.50 -49.87
C SER A 596 -16.03 -50.47 -50.00
N ASP A 597 -14.88 -50.62 -49.33
CA ASP A 597 -14.18 -51.83 -48.86
C ASP A 597 -13.55 -51.74 -47.44
N ALA A 598 -13.00 -52.85 -46.96
CA ALA A 598 -12.23 -53.06 -45.71
C ALA A 598 -10.75 -53.47 -46.05
N PRO A 599 -9.84 -53.84 -45.11
CA PRO A 599 -9.91 -53.95 -43.65
C PRO A 599 -9.03 -52.88 -42.94
N SER A 600 -8.01 -53.02 -42.07
CA SER A 600 -7.08 -54.09 -41.60
C SER A 600 -6.69 -53.88 -40.11
N GLN A 601 -6.02 -54.85 -39.49
CA GLN A 601 -5.45 -54.76 -38.13
C GLN A 601 -3.93 -54.54 -38.13
N ALA A 602 -3.40 -53.83 -37.13
CA ALA A 602 -2.08 -54.10 -36.53
C ALA A 602 -1.94 -53.36 -35.18
N ARG A 603 -1.07 -53.86 -34.29
CA ARG A 603 -0.57 -53.15 -33.09
C ARG A 603 0.94 -53.00 -33.21
N GLU A 604 1.51 -51.90 -32.72
CA GLU A 604 2.81 -51.92 -32.05
C GLU A 604 2.97 -50.72 -31.12
N GLU A 605 3.80 -50.84 -30.08
CA GLU A 605 3.93 -49.85 -29.00
C GLU A 605 5.12 -48.90 -29.23
N GLY A 606 4.90 -47.59 -29.07
CA GLY A 606 5.87 -46.56 -29.51
C GLY A 606 5.88 -45.29 -28.66
N SER A 607 6.28 -45.42 -27.38
CA SER A 607 6.64 -44.37 -26.41
C SER A 607 6.57 -42.90 -26.88
N LYS A 608 5.58 -42.14 -26.37
CA LYS A 608 5.63 -40.66 -26.32
C LYS A 608 5.27 -40.16 -24.92
N ARG A 609 6.04 -39.17 -24.45
CA ARG A 609 5.98 -38.62 -23.08
C ARG A 609 4.89 -37.55 -22.94
N ASN A 610 4.43 -37.37 -21.70
CA ASN A 610 3.37 -36.43 -21.32
C ASN A 610 3.62 -34.99 -21.79
N GLY A 611 2.61 -34.38 -22.42
CA GLY A 611 2.46 -32.93 -22.53
C GLY A 611 1.26 -32.48 -21.69
N ALA A 612 1.46 -32.22 -20.40
CA ALA A 612 0.36 -31.84 -19.51
C ALA A 612 -0.05 -30.38 -19.73
N VAL A 613 -1.17 -30.16 -20.42
CA VAL A 613 -1.78 -28.83 -20.57
C VAL A 613 -2.29 -28.38 -19.19
N THR A 614 -1.52 -27.54 -18.52
CA THR A 614 -1.94 -26.94 -17.26
C THR A 614 -2.98 -25.86 -17.53
N ASN A 615 -4.23 -26.09 -17.14
CA ASN A 615 -5.31 -25.10 -17.25
C ASN A 615 -4.98 -23.85 -16.41
N LYS A 616 -4.43 -22.83 -17.07
CA LYS A 616 -4.21 -21.49 -16.51
C LYS A 616 -5.60 -20.89 -16.18
N SER A 617 -5.95 -20.73 -14.90
CA SER A 617 -7.24 -20.15 -14.50
C SER A 617 -7.22 -18.62 -14.65
N TRP A 618 -7.80 -18.13 -15.74
CA TRP A 618 -7.92 -16.70 -16.03
C TRP A 618 -9.10 -16.06 -15.27
N GLY A 619 -8.87 -14.90 -14.65
CA GLY A 619 -9.93 -14.12 -14.02
C GLY A 619 -10.84 -13.44 -15.04
N SER A 620 -12.14 -13.28 -14.73
CA SER A 620 -13.18 -12.81 -15.65
C SER A 620 -12.87 -11.50 -16.40
N TRP A 621 -12.13 -10.58 -15.78
CA TRP A 621 -11.73 -9.32 -16.44
C TRP A 621 -10.49 -9.48 -17.35
N ALA A 622 -9.61 -10.44 -17.09
CA ALA A 622 -8.48 -10.77 -17.96
C ALA A 622 -8.91 -11.59 -19.20
N GLN A 623 -9.99 -12.36 -19.07
CA GLN A 623 -10.68 -13.12 -20.13
C GLN A 623 -11.49 -12.21 -21.09
N ALA A 624 -11.68 -10.93 -20.78
CA ALA A 624 -12.63 -10.06 -21.47
C ALA A 624 -12.30 -9.76 -22.95
N LEU A 625 -11.01 -9.73 -23.36
CA LEU A 625 -10.68 -9.55 -24.78
C LEU A 625 -10.79 -10.87 -25.56
N TYR A 626 -10.47 -12.01 -24.93
CA TYR A 626 -10.72 -13.34 -25.50
C TYR A 626 -12.21 -13.56 -25.81
N GLU A 627 -13.14 -13.20 -24.92
CA GLU A 627 -14.58 -13.35 -25.20
C GLU A 627 -15.02 -12.55 -26.44
N VAL A 628 -14.48 -11.35 -26.65
CA VAL A 628 -14.81 -10.53 -27.83
C VAL A 628 -14.08 -11.01 -29.09
N ALA A 629 -12.88 -11.58 -28.96
CA ALA A 629 -12.13 -12.18 -30.06
C ALA A 629 -12.76 -13.48 -30.56
N MET A 630 -13.15 -14.39 -29.65
CA MET A 630 -13.81 -15.65 -30.02
C MET A 630 -15.26 -15.45 -30.42
N HIS A 631 -16.00 -14.57 -29.72
CA HIS A 631 -17.44 -14.36 -29.90
C HIS A 631 -17.85 -12.93 -30.29
N PRO A 632 -17.26 -12.32 -31.34
CA PRO A 632 -17.58 -10.95 -31.74
C PRO A 632 -19.06 -10.77 -32.10
N GLU A 633 -19.77 -11.83 -32.50
CA GLU A 633 -21.21 -11.83 -32.75
C GLU A 633 -22.05 -11.39 -31.54
N LYS A 634 -21.64 -11.75 -30.32
CA LYS A 634 -22.33 -11.36 -29.07
C LYS A 634 -22.19 -9.85 -28.79
N TYR A 635 -21.24 -9.18 -29.44
CA TYR A 635 -20.86 -7.78 -29.20
C TYR A 635 -21.11 -6.85 -30.41
N LYS A 636 -21.70 -7.36 -31.51
CA LYS A 636 -22.01 -6.58 -32.74
C LYS A 636 -22.82 -5.30 -32.50
N ASN A 637 -23.63 -5.25 -31.45
CA ASN A 637 -24.43 -4.08 -31.09
C ASN A 637 -23.65 -3.00 -30.31
N SER A 638 -22.32 -3.12 -30.19
CA SER A 638 -21.46 -2.17 -29.48
C SER A 638 -20.50 -1.43 -30.42
N ASN A 639 -20.47 -0.10 -30.32
CA ASN A 639 -19.64 0.78 -31.14
C ASN A 639 -18.11 0.67 -30.85
N SER A 640 -17.66 -0.39 -30.19
CA SER A 640 -16.26 -0.67 -29.84
C SER A 640 -15.55 -1.53 -30.89
N ILE A 641 -16.23 -2.50 -31.50
CA ILE A 641 -15.71 -3.29 -32.62
C ILE A 641 -15.64 -2.40 -33.87
N LEU A 642 -14.58 -2.57 -34.65
CA LEU A 642 -14.27 -1.79 -35.85
C LEU A 642 -14.19 -2.66 -37.11
N GLU A 643 -13.65 -3.87 -36.99
CA GLU A 643 -13.48 -4.83 -38.08
C GLU A 643 -13.43 -6.25 -37.49
N VAL A 644 -13.96 -7.23 -38.23
CA VAL A 644 -13.96 -8.65 -37.86
C VAL A 644 -13.57 -9.46 -39.08
N SER A 645 -12.68 -10.43 -38.89
CA SER A 645 -12.25 -11.40 -39.88
C SER A 645 -12.13 -12.78 -39.21
N ASP A 646 -11.83 -13.82 -39.98
CA ASP A 646 -11.77 -15.18 -39.42
C ASP A 646 -10.56 -15.38 -38.49
N GLU A 647 -9.43 -14.73 -38.79
CA GLU A 647 -8.22 -14.75 -37.95
C GLU A 647 -8.16 -13.64 -36.88
N LEU A 648 -8.88 -12.52 -37.07
CA LEU A 648 -8.63 -11.25 -36.37
C LEU A 648 -9.89 -10.47 -35.97
N VAL A 649 -9.81 -9.71 -34.88
CA VAL A 649 -10.81 -8.68 -34.50
C VAL A 649 -10.10 -7.35 -34.21
N VAL A 650 -10.64 -6.24 -34.71
CA VAL A 650 -10.15 -4.88 -34.43
C VAL A 650 -11.14 -4.14 -33.53
N LEU A 651 -10.65 -3.52 -32.45
CA LEU A 651 -11.47 -2.85 -31.44
C LEU A 651 -10.85 -1.53 -30.96
N LYS A 652 -11.68 -0.59 -30.53
CA LYS A 652 -11.24 0.60 -29.77
C LYS A 652 -10.82 0.18 -28.35
N ASP A 653 -9.66 0.65 -27.87
CA ASP A 653 -9.31 0.51 -26.45
C ASP A 653 -10.35 1.29 -25.62
N LEU A 654 -11.02 0.62 -24.68
CA LEU A 654 -12.04 1.19 -23.79
C LEU A 654 -11.46 2.28 -22.86
N TYR A 655 -10.15 2.25 -22.64
CA TYR A 655 -9.41 3.19 -21.80
C TYR A 655 -8.22 3.79 -22.58
N PRO A 656 -8.44 4.44 -23.74
CA PRO A 656 -7.40 4.73 -24.72
C PRO A 656 -6.27 5.58 -24.11
N LYS A 657 -5.01 5.39 -24.53
CA LYS A 657 -3.86 6.09 -23.92
C LYS A 657 -3.39 7.33 -24.71
N ALA A 658 -3.95 7.53 -25.91
CA ALA A 658 -3.73 8.66 -26.83
C ALA A 658 -5.05 9.03 -27.54
N LYS A 659 -5.06 10.06 -28.42
CA LYS A 659 -6.24 10.45 -29.24
C LYS A 659 -6.88 9.24 -29.94
N LYS A 660 -6.06 8.43 -30.62
CA LYS A 660 -6.44 7.22 -31.35
C LYS A 660 -5.67 6.03 -30.77
N HIS A 661 -6.38 5.03 -30.27
CA HIS A 661 -5.79 3.79 -29.77
C HIS A 661 -6.75 2.63 -30.04
N VAL A 662 -6.33 1.72 -30.91
CA VAL A 662 -7.08 0.49 -31.23
C VAL A 662 -6.21 -0.73 -30.99
N LEU A 663 -6.88 -1.87 -30.78
CA LEU A 663 -6.28 -3.18 -30.58
C LEU A 663 -6.64 -4.04 -31.80
N VAL A 664 -5.64 -4.70 -32.39
CA VAL A 664 -5.85 -5.80 -33.34
C VAL A 664 -5.56 -7.10 -32.58
N ILE A 665 -6.56 -7.98 -32.45
CA ILE A 665 -6.51 -9.15 -31.56
C ILE A 665 -6.61 -10.43 -32.39
N SER A 666 -5.77 -11.40 -32.06
CA SER A 666 -5.82 -12.75 -32.65
C SER A 666 -7.09 -13.50 -32.22
N ARG A 667 -7.63 -14.33 -33.12
CA ARG A 667 -8.69 -15.32 -32.84
C ARG A 667 -8.14 -16.76 -32.69
N THR A 668 -6.82 -16.94 -32.76
CA THR A 668 -6.15 -18.25 -32.60
C THR A 668 -6.17 -18.70 -31.14
N ASP A 669 -6.87 -19.79 -30.81
CA ASP A 669 -6.94 -20.28 -29.42
C ASP A 669 -5.57 -20.74 -28.91
N GLY A 670 -5.40 -20.68 -27.59
CA GLY A 670 -4.12 -20.88 -26.89
C GLY A 670 -3.13 -19.71 -27.00
N LEU A 671 -3.30 -18.79 -27.95
CA LEU A 671 -2.39 -17.66 -28.19
C LEU A 671 -2.66 -16.49 -27.23
N ASP A 672 -2.46 -16.75 -25.94
CA ASP A 672 -2.85 -15.87 -24.84
C ASP A 672 -2.01 -14.59 -24.74
N SER A 673 -0.70 -14.68 -25.02
CA SER A 673 0.27 -13.59 -24.87
C SER A 673 1.43 -13.71 -25.86
N LEU A 674 2.31 -12.70 -25.93
CA LEU A 674 3.51 -12.76 -26.78
C LEU A 674 4.47 -13.90 -26.38
N ALA A 675 4.41 -14.40 -25.14
CA ALA A 675 5.23 -15.52 -24.67
C ALA A 675 4.79 -16.89 -25.21
N ASP A 676 3.57 -16.97 -25.75
CA ASP A 676 3.00 -18.19 -26.34
C ASP A 676 3.24 -18.23 -27.88
N VAL A 677 3.85 -17.19 -28.46
CA VAL A 677 4.11 -17.01 -29.92
C VAL A 677 5.45 -17.63 -30.34
N ASN A 678 5.46 -18.32 -31.49
CA ASN A 678 6.64 -18.94 -32.09
C ASN A 678 6.64 -18.81 -33.64
N LYS A 679 7.60 -19.42 -34.35
CA LYS A 679 7.75 -19.29 -35.82
C LYS A 679 6.49 -19.64 -36.64
N GLU A 680 5.66 -20.60 -36.22
CA GLU A 680 4.44 -20.96 -36.98
C GLU A 680 3.41 -19.83 -37.03
N HIS A 681 3.48 -18.88 -36.08
CA HIS A 681 2.61 -17.72 -35.97
C HIS A 681 3.09 -16.49 -36.77
N LEU A 682 4.20 -16.59 -37.51
CA LEU A 682 4.75 -15.46 -38.28
C LEU A 682 3.82 -14.93 -39.38
N SER A 683 2.99 -15.80 -39.97
CA SER A 683 1.93 -15.39 -40.91
C SER A 683 0.90 -14.49 -40.23
N LEU A 684 0.35 -14.95 -39.10
CA LEU A 684 -0.61 -14.22 -38.27
C LEU A 684 -0.02 -12.86 -37.80
N LEU A 685 1.23 -12.81 -37.37
CA LEU A 685 1.86 -11.53 -36.98
C LEU A 685 1.94 -10.54 -38.16
N ARG A 686 2.22 -11.01 -39.39
CA ARG A 686 2.20 -10.18 -40.60
C ARG A 686 0.78 -9.73 -40.93
N SER A 687 -0.24 -10.58 -40.78
CA SER A 687 -1.66 -10.21 -40.90
C SER A 687 -2.05 -9.12 -39.87
N MET A 688 -1.72 -9.32 -38.58
CA MET A 688 -1.95 -8.34 -37.51
C MET A 688 -1.27 -7.01 -37.82
N HIS A 689 -0.02 -7.03 -38.28
CA HIS A 689 0.72 -5.84 -38.65
C HIS A 689 0.05 -5.10 -39.82
N SER A 690 -0.27 -5.80 -40.90
CA SER A 690 -0.93 -5.22 -42.09
C SER A 690 -2.28 -4.56 -41.76
N VAL A 691 -3.12 -5.23 -40.98
CA VAL A 691 -4.37 -4.65 -40.46
C VAL A 691 -4.10 -3.44 -39.56
N GLY A 692 -3.04 -3.49 -38.75
CA GLY A 692 -2.60 -2.34 -37.95
C GLY A 692 -2.16 -1.14 -38.80
N VAL A 693 -1.45 -1.37 -39.90
CA VAL A 693 -0.98 -0.33 -40.85
C VAL A 693 -2.18 0.31 -41.54
N LYS A 694 -3.10 -0.50 -42.07
CA LYS A 694 -4.39 -0.07 -42.65
C LYS A 694 -5.18 0.86 -41.71
N TRP A 695 -5.28 0.50 -40.42
CA TRP A 695 -5.97 1.33 -39.44
C TRP A 695 -5.19 2.59 -39.03
N ALA A 696 -3.85 2.53 -39.00
CA ALA A 696 -3.02 3.73 -38.80
C ALA A 696 -3.15 4.71 -39.98
N GLN A 697 -3.11 4.22 -41.22
CA GLN A 697 -3.31 5.01 -42.45
C GLN A 697 -4.65 5.75 -42.40
N LYS A 698 -5.75 5.03 -42.17
CA LYS A 698 -7.09 5.62 -42.06
C LYS A 698 -7.17 6.71 -40.98
N PHE A 699 -6.50 6.55 -39.85
CA PHE A 699 -6.48 7.58 -38.81
C PHE A 699 -5.54 8.76 -39.12
N VAL A 700 -4.58 8.61 -40.02
CA VAL A 700 -3.75 9.70 -40.57
C VAL A 700 -4.50 10.45 -41.67
N GLU A 701 -5.34 9.77 -42.47
CA GLU A 701 -6.29 10.39 -43.39
C GLU A 701 -7.35 11.22 -42.63
N GLU A 702 -7.80 10.75 -41.46
CA GLU A 702 -8.70 11.50 -40.56
C GLU A 702 -8.01 12.67 -39.80
N ASP A 703 -6.73 12.56 -39.46
CA ASP A 703 -5.94 13.58 -38.75
C ASP A 703 -4.45 13.45 -39.09
N ALA A 704 -4.02 14.14 -40.15
CA ALA A 704 -2.65 14.08 -40.68
C ALA A 704 -1.57 14.62 -39.72
N SER A 705 -1.96 15.20 -38.56
CA SER A 705 -1.01 15.57 -37.49
C SER A 705 -0.57 14.39 -36.64
N LEU A 706 -1.22 13.23 -36.78
CA LEU A 706 -0.92 12.03 -36.00
C LEU A 706 0.26 11.24 -36.57
N ILE A 707 0.98 10.62 -35.64
CA ILE A 707 2.07 9.68 -35.91
C ILE A 707 1.75 8.45 -35.05
N PHE A 708 1.84 7.25 -35.61
CA PHE A 708 1.48 5.98 -34.95
C PHE A 708 2.70 5.10 -34.71
N ARG A 709 2.62 4.25 -33.68
CA ARG A 709 3.45 3.05 -33.51
C ARG A 709 2.56 1.83 -33.40
N LEU A 710 3.07 0.71 -33.90
CA LEU A 710 2.46 -0.62 -33.85
C LEU A 710 3.35 -1.50 -32.97
N GLY A 711 2.82 -2.10 -31.91
CA GLY A 711 3.63 -2.97 -31.05
C GLY A 711 2.89 -3.66 -29.91
N TYR A 712 3.64 -4.49 -29.19
CA TYR A 712 3.16 -5.40 -28.15
C TYR A 712 3.75 -5.00 -26.79
N HIS A 713 3.06 -5.33 -25.70
CA HIS A 713 3.62 -5.21 -24.35
C HIS A 713 4.49 -6.41 -24.00
N SER A 714 5.70 -6.14 -23.51
CA SER A 714 6.68 -7.15 -23.06
C SER A 714 6.26 -7.69 -21.68
N GLN A 715 5.30 -8.60 -21.65
CA GLN A 715 4.78 -9.17 -20.41
C GLN A 715 4.62 -10.70 -20.50
N SER A 716 5.28 -11.39 -19.58
CA SER A 716 5.04 -12.81 -19.31
C SER A 716 3.77 -12.98 -18.45
N CYS A 717 3.03 -14.05 -18.70
CA CYS A 717 1.74 -14.40 -18.11
C CYS A 717 1.69 -14.49 -16.56
N LEU A 718 2.83 -14.38 -15.86
CA LEU A 718 2.95 -14.69 -14.43
C LEU A 718 2.88 -13.48 -13.46
N SER A 719 3.06 -12.23 -13.90
CA SER A 719 3.02 -11.07 -12.96
C SER A 719 1.62 -10.44 -12.80
N TRP A 720 0.86 -10.98 -11.86
CA TRP A 720 -0.42 -10.41 -11.38
C TRP A 720 -0.27 -9.19 -10.45
N LEU A 721 0.96 -8.82 -10.07
CA LEU A 721 1.24 -7.70 -9.16
C LEU A 721 1.32 -6.33 -9.85
N LEU A 722 1.38 -6.30 -11.17
CA LEU A 722 1.51 -5.07 -11.95
C LEU A 722 0.16 -4.52 -12.39
N GLN A 723 -0.07 -3.24 -12.08
CA GLN A 723 -1.19 -2.44 -12.61
C GLN A 723 -0.93 -1.99 -14.06
N VAL A 724 -0.52 -2.94 -14.90
CA VAL A 724 -0.57 -2.92 -16.37
C VAL A 724 -1.27 -4.22 -16.76
N PRO A 725 -2.43 -4.17 -17.43
CA PRO A 725 -3.31 -5.32 -17.51
C PRO A 725 -2.84 -6.31 -18.57
N SER A 726 -2.28 -7.44 -18.12
CA SER A 726 -2.08 -8.62 -18.97
C SER A 726 -3.43 -9.24 -19.29
N MET A 727 -4.06 -8.78 -20.37
CA MET A 727 -5.33 -9.30 -20.86
C MET A 727 -5.07 -10.44 -21.86
N ARG A 728 -5.76 -11.55 -21.69
CA ARG A 728 -5.94 -12.58 -22.72
C ARG A 728 -6.93 -12.02 -23.75
N GLN A 729 -6.67 -12.00 -25.05
CA GLN A 729 -5.75 -12.80 -25.88
C GLN A 729 -4.64 -11.91 -26.50
N LEU A 730 -3.71 -12.48 -27.30
CA LEU A 730 -2.64 -11.73 -27.97
C LEU A 730 -3.20 -10.54 -28.78
N HIS A 731 -2.74 -9.33 -28.44
CA HIS A 731 -3.20 -8.09 -29.06
C HIS A 731 -2.05 -7.14 -29.43
N LEU A 732 -2.09 -6.65 -30.67
CA LEU A 732 -1.24 -5.57 -31.19
C LEU A 732 -1.88 -4.22 -30.85
N HIS A 733 -1.12 -3.31 -30.24
CA HIS A 733 -1.54 -1.93 -30.03
C HIS A 733 -1.20 -1.09 -31.26
N VAL A 734 -2.21 -0.43 -31.84
CA VAL A 734 -2.05 0.63 -32.85
C VAL A 734 -2.31 1.96 -32.14
N ILE A 735 -1.24 2.69 -31.81
CA ILE A 735 -1.31 3.84 -30.89
C ILE A 735 -0.65 5.11 -31.44
N SER A 736 -1.43 6.20 -31.43
CA SER A 736 -0.98 7.55 -31.77
C SER A 736 -0.04 8.14 -30.71
N GLN A 737 1.01 8.84 -31.16
CA GLN A 737 2.14 9.30 -30.33
C GLN A 737 1.92 10.68 -29.69
N ASP A 738 0.71 11.25 -29.74
CA ASP A 738 0.33 12.43 -28.97
C ASP A 738 0.14 12.13 -27.48
N PHE A 739 -0.30 10.90 -27.15
CA PHE A 739 -0.64 10.47 -25.79
C PHE A 739 -1.64 11.38 -25.02
N ASN A 740 -2.46 12.12 -25.76
CA ASN A 740 -3.46 13.03 -25.23
C ASN A 740 -4.82 12.33 -25.00
N SER A 741 -4.92 11.61 -23.88
CA SER A 741 -6.18 11.00 -23.45
C SER A 741 -6.37 11.04 -21.92
N PRO A 742 -7.61 11.18 -21.40
CA PRO A 742 -7.91 11.00 -19.97
C PRO A 742 -7.60 9.58 -19.43
N GLY A 743 -7.41 8.58 -20.29
CA GLY A 743 -6.98 7.22 -19.91
C GLY A 743 -5.50 7.13 -19.48
N LEU A 744 -4.64 8.06 -19.93
CA LEU A 744 -3.27 8.18 -19.45
C LEU A 744 -3.23 8.88 -18.09
N LYS A 745 -3.27 8.09 -17.00
CA LYS A 745 -3.42 8.58 -15.62
C LYS A 745 -2.17 8.49 -14.75
N ASN A 746 -1.34 7.46 -14.92
CA ASN A 746 -0.24 7.15 -14.00
C ASN A 746 1.08 6.85 -14.74
N LYS A 747 2.18 6.70 -13.98
CA LYS A 747 3.51 6.43 -14.52
C LYS A 747 3.60 5.12 -15.31
N LYS A 748 2.95 4.04 -14.84
CA LYS A 748 3.01 2.73 -15.51
C LYS A 748 2.39 2.81 -16.92
N HIS A 749 1.25 3.50 -17.07
CA HIS A 749 0.59 3.76 -18.36
C HIS A 749 1.44 4.57 -19.35
N TRP A 750 2.45 5.31 -18.88
CA TRP A 750 3.39 6.02 -19.77
C TRP A 750 4.55 5.11 -20.17
N ASN A 751 5.21 4.53 -19.17
CA ASN A 751 6.41 3.72 -19.37
C ASN A 751 6.11 2.45 -20.19
N SER A 752 4.89 1.90 -20.11
CA SER A 752 4.50 0.71 -20.88
C SER A 752 4.47 0.94 -22.39
N PHE A 753 4.38 2.19 -22.87
CA PHE A 753 4.40 2.53 -24.31
C PHE A 753 5.68 3.26 -24.77
N THR A 754 6.50 3.78 -23.84
CA THR A 754 7.61 4.71 -24.14
C THR A 754 9.00 4.24 -23.66
N SER A 755 9.06 3.04 -23.09
CA SER A 755 10.28 2.29 -22.75
C SER A 755 10.35 0.98 -23.57
N VAL A 756 11.41 0.18 -23.37
CA VAL A 756 11.57 -1.15 -23.99
C VAL A 756 10.52 -2.19 -23.54
N PHE A 757 9.60 -1.81 -22.64
CA PHE A 757 8.39 -2.58 -22.37
C PHE A 757 7.39 -2.57 -23.55
N PHE A 758 7.54 -1.65 -24.51
CA PHE A 758 6.80 -1.66 -25.78
C PHE A 758 7.71 -2.14 -26.90
N LEU A 759 7.47 -3.35 -27.39
CA LEU A 759 8.21 -3.98 -28.48
C LEU A 759 7.53 -3.60 -29.80
N ASP A 760 8.24 -2.91 -30.70
CA ASP A 760 7.69 -2.54 -32.01
C ASP A 760 7.46 -3.80 -32.84
N SER A 761 6.32 -3.87 -33.53
CA SER A 761 5.83 -5.07 -34.21
C SER A 761 6.76 -5.62 -35.29
N LEU A 762 7.61 -4.77 -35.88
CA LEU A 762 8.58 -5.19 -36.90
C LEU A 762 9.79 -5.88 -36.28
N ASP A 763 10.30 -5.38 -35.14
CA ASP A 763 11.39 -6.04 -34.41
C ASP A 763 10.93 -7.42 -33.89
N VAL A 764 9.70 -7.51 -33.39
CA VAL A 764 9.11 -8.77 -32.88
C VAL A 764 9.04 -9.85 -33.96
N MET A 765 8.63 -9.51 -35.19
CA MET A 765 8.62 -10.47 -36.29
C MET A 765 10.03 -10.92 -36.68
N GLU A 766 11.00 -10.00 -36.67
CA GLU A 766 12.40 -10.28 -37.02
C GLU A 766 13.10 -11.15 -35.94
N GLU A 767 12.87 -10.88 -34.66
CA GLU A 767 13.34 -11.72 -33.55
C GLU A 767 12.77 -13.15 -33.62
N ILE A 768 11.47 -13.30 -33.90
CA ILE A 768 10.84 -14.62 -34.02
C ILE A 768 11.32 -15.35 -35.29
N ASP A 769 11.47 -14.65 -36.42
CA ASP A 769 11.97 -15.23 -37.68
C ASP A 769 13.42 -15.72 -37.56
N GLN A 770 14.28 -14.98 -36.84
CA GLN A 770 15.66 -15.38 -36.58
C GLN A 770 15.73 -16.43 -35.46
N HIS A 771 15.32 -16.08 -34.24
CA HIS A 771 15.59 -16.84 -33.01
C HIS A 771 14.48 -17.82 -32.58
N GLY A 772 13.27 -17.67 -33.12
CA GLY A 772 12.13 -18.56 -32.84
C GLY A 772 11.15 -18.07 -31.76
N SER A 773 11.54 -17.05 -30.99
CA SER A 773 10.71 -16.39 -29.98
C SER A 773 11.18 -14.94 -29.78
N ALA A 774 10.32 -14.08 -29.22
CA ALA A 774 10.64 -12.68 -28.96
C ALA A 774 11.41 -12.49 -27.63
N ALA A 775 12.25 -11.45 -27.56
CA ALA A 775 13.09 -11.12 -26.41
C ALA A 775 12.29 -10.44 -25.27
N ILE A 776 11.40 -11.19 -24.61
CA ILE A 776 10.53 -10.67 -23.56
C ILE A 776 11.32 -10.31 -22.29
N SER A 777 11.22 -9.05 -21.85
CA SER A 777 11.87 -8.55 -20.64
C SER A 777 10.96 -8.71 -19.42
N SER A 778 11.48 -9.34 -18.36
CA SER A 778 10.79 -9.49 -17.08
C SER A 778 11.08 -8.36 -16.08
N ASP A 779 11.86 -7.33 -16.44
CA ASP A 779 12.25 -6.30 -15.48
C ASP A 779 11.16 -5.27 -15.21
N GLU A 780 10.34 -5.54 -14.19
CA GLU A 780 9.29 -4.65 -13.68
C GLU A 780 9.78 -3.22 -13.35
N LYS A 781 11.09 -3.03 -13.10
CA LYS A 781 11.69 -1.71 -12.85
C LYS A 781 11.51 -0.75 -14.04
N LEU A 782 11.36 -1.26 -15.27
CA LEU A 782 11.08 -0.46 -16.47
C LEU A 782 9.79 0.38 -16.29
N LEU A 783 8.73 -0.21 -15.74
CA LEU A 783 7.48 0.48 -15.44
C LEU A 783 7.60 1.46 -14.26
N ALA A 784 8.66 1.36 -13.46
CA ALA A 784 8.98 2.26 -12.35
C ALA A 784 9.95 3.41 -12.74
N MET A 785 10.58 3.37 -13.92
CA MET A 785 11.50 4.40 -14.43
C MET A 785 10.90 5.81 -14.39
N GLU A 786 11.75 6.84 -14.35
CA GLU A 786 11.35 8.24 -14.44
C GLU A 786 10.54 8.57 -15.70
N LEU A 787 9.61 9.53 -15.59
CA LEU A 787 8.76 9.94 -16.70
C LEU A 787 9.56 10.79 -17.68
N ARG A 788 10.06 10.18 -18.76
CA ARG A 788 10.77 10.90 -19.82
C ARG A 788 9.87 11.12 -21.04
N CYS A 789 9.91 12.33 -21.62
CA CYS A 789 9.29 12.62 -22.91
C CYS A 789 9.78 11.59 -23.96
N HIS A 790 8.88 11.04 -24.78
CA HIS A 790 9.26 10.03 -25.78
C HIS A 790 10.10 10.61 -26.93
N ARG A 791 10.03 11.94 -27.16
CA ARG A 791 10.84 12.70 -28.14
C ARG A 791 12.18 13.12 -27.53
N CYS A 792 12.25 14.28 -26.88
CA CYS A 792 13.48 14.88 -26.35
C CYS A 792 14.08 14.21 -25.10
N ARG A 793 13.47 13.12 -24.58
CA ARG A 793 13.88 12.40 -23.37
C ARG A 793 14.00 13.26 -22.08
N SER A 794 13.48 14.49 -22.06
CA SER A 794 13.40 15.35 -20.87
C SER A 794 12.60 14.68 -19.74
N ALA A 795 13.04 14.82 -18.49
CA ALA A 795 12.42 14.17 -17.33
C ALA A 795 11.35 15.06 -16.67
N HIS A 796 10.23 14.47 -16.27
CA HIS A 796 9.05 15.14 -15.71
C HIS A 796 8.67 14.56 -14.34
N PRO A 797 8.18 15.40 -13.40
CA PRO A 797 7.87 14.92 -12.04
C PRO A 797 6.52 14.18 -11.94
N ASN A 798 5.59 14.41 -12.86
CA ASN A 798 4.25 13.82 -12.87
C ASN A 798 3.61 13.83 -14.27
N ILE A 799 2.53 13.07 -14.46
CA ILE A 799 1.79 12.97 -15.72
C ILE A 799 1.21 14.32 -16.21
N PRO A 800 0.66 15.20 -15.34
CA PRO A 800 0.19 16.52 -15.79
C PRO A 800 1.28 17.39 -16.44
N LYS A 801 2.47 17.51 -15.83
CA LYS A 801 3.58 18.28 -16.43
C LYS A 801 4.11 17.63 -17.70
N LEU A 802 4.18 16.29 -17.73
CA LEU A 802 4.55 15.54 -18.93
C LEU A 802 3.57 15.80 -20.09
N LYS A 803 2.25 15.74 -19.84
CA LYS A 803 1.22 16.05 -20.83
C LYS A 803 1.32 17.48 -21.37
N SER A 804 1.48 18.45 -20.47
CA SER A 804 1.71 19.86 -20.85
C SER A 804 2.98 20.10 -21.65
N HIS A 805 3.98 19.22 -21.54
CA HIS A 805 5.21 19.29 -22.32
C HIS A 805 5.07 18.60 -23.68
N ILE A 806 4.54 17.37 -23.74
CA ILE A 806 4.46 16.63 -25.01
C ILE A 806 3.50 17.28 -26.02
N SER A 807 2.47 17.99 -25.55
CA SER A 807 1.59 18.80 -26.42
C SER A 807 2.29 19.99 -27.10
N SER A 808 3.52 20.33 -26.70
CA SER A 808 4.32 21.42 -27.27
C SER A 808 5.73 20.98 -27.71
N CYS A 809 6.09 19.69 -27.56
CA CYS A 809 7.44 19.20 -27.78
C CYS A 809 7.73 18.94 -29.27
N LYS A 810 8.35 19.92 -29.93
CA LYS A 810 8.75 19.86 -31.35
C LYS A 810 10.04 19.08 -31.65
N SER A 811 10.71 18.50 -30.64
CA SER A 811 11.92 17.71 -30.86
C SER A 811 11.63 16.45 -31.69
N SER A 812 12.63 15.99 -32.44
CA SER A 812 12.54 14.74 -33.20
C SER A 812 12.40 13.51 -32.28
N PHE A 813 11.98 12.39 -32.86
CA PHE A 813 11.95 11.10 -32.16
C PHE A 813 13.37 10.51 -32.03
N PRO A 814 13.61 9.64 -31.05
CA PRO A 814 14.86 8.90 -30.91
C PRO A 814 15.21 8.09 -32.16
N ALA A 815 16.49 8.06 -32.52
CA ALA A 815 16.99 7.44 -33.76
C ALA A 815 16.77 5.92 -33.91
N HIS A 816 16.28 5.22 -32.87
CA HIS A 816 15.84 3.81 -32.97
C HIS A 816 14.38 3.66 -33.42
N LEU A 817 13.56 4.71 -33.31
CA LEU A 817 12.17 4.75 -33.81
C LEU A 817 12.09 5.33 -35.23
N LEU A 818 13.10 6.11 -35.65
CA LEU A 818 13.24 6.66 -37.01
C LEU A 818 13.88 5.65 -38.00
N LYS A 819 13.89 4.35 -37.68
CA LYS A 819 14.48 3.27 -38.48
C LYS A 819 13.46 2.15 -38.65
N LYS A 820 13.48 1.48 -39.80
CA LYS A 820 12.56 0.38 -40.14
C LYS A 820 11.08 0.78 -39.95
N ASP A 821 10.73 2.00 -40.33
CA ASP A 821 9.34 2.49 -40.50
C ASP A 821 8.37 2.29 -39.32
N LYS A 822 8.94 2.20 -38.10
CA LYS A 822 8.20 2.03 -36.83
C LYS A 822 7.28 3.19 -36.49
N LEU A 823 7.48 4.35 -37.13
CA LEU A 823 6.67 5.56 -36.98
C LEU A 823 5.88 5.82 -38.28
N LEU A 824 4.62 5.42 -38.28
CA LEU A 824 3.71 5.64 -39.42
C LEU A 824 3.14 7.06 -39.35
N SER A 825 3.15 7.77 -40.47
CA SER A 825 2.79 9.20 -40.58
C SER A 825 2.32 9.54 -42.00
N ALA A 826 1.77 10.74 -42.21
CA ALA A 826 1.34 11.18 -43.56
C ALA A 826 2.48 11.11 -44.59
N SER A 827 3.71 11.47 -44.19
CA SER A 827 4.90 11.33 -45.03
C SER A 827 5.30 9.88 -45.30
N THR A 828 4.97 8.93 -44.42
CA THR A 828 5.23 7.49 -44.65
C THR A 828 4.34 6.98 -45.78
N PHE A 829 3.03 7.17 -45.66
CA PHE A 829 2.05 6.70 -46.66
C PHE A 829 2.14 7.44 -48.00
N SER A 830 2.69 8.66 -48.01
CA SER A 830 2.93 9.41 -49.26
C SER A 830 4.08 8.88 -50.11
N MET A 831 4.93 7.98 -49.59
CA MET A 831 6.07 7.42 -50.35
C MET A 831 5.71 6.11 -51.07
N ASP A 832 4.64 5.43 -50.68
CA ASP A 832 4.14 4.21 -51.34
C ASP A 832 3.22 4.51 -52.56
N CYS A 833 3.08 5.79 -52.95
CA CYS A 833 2.22 6.25 -54.05
C CYS A 833 2.97 6.94 -55.20
N THR A 834 4.30 6.74 -55.28
CA THR A 834 5.18 7.28 -56.33
C THR A 834 6.21 6.25 -56.78
#